data_AF-A0AAU7NTT8-F1
#
_entry.id   AF-A0AAU7NTT8-F1
#
_cell.length_a   1.000
_cell.length_b   1.000
_cell.length_c   1.000
_cell.angle_alpha   90.00
_cell.angle_beta   90.00
_cell.angle_gamma   90.00
#
_symmetry.space_group_name_H-M   'P 1'
#
loop_
_entity.id
_entity.type
_entity.pdbx_description
1 polymer ?
#
loop_
_entity_poly.entity_id
_entity_poly.type
_entity_poly.pdbx_seq_one_letter_code
_entity_poly.pdbx_strand_id
1 'polypeptide(L)'
;MHNNNKIDISGYAQLKKLRTALAILQGTKLLSTLLQEAESTVSHDQTKRFTYLTTLFTRIHREIFHDWKEQATVTHRPGTIVEAEKRRKFRKTFARLVLDADSNSDTALFDNNGFVIKTDNIAERLADFYLKIRTVKPFSYGNRITLDFFMTALGHLPAFKAVYEQGIDFRRLAKGDATILHSSDSDHRQVTLAFEHALDPTRTQSLKNQPNRYGLWPENKRFLSGMPFLSHRTAEGVECLVTVNGGLVPVDSIREEYFIEGQHFADYPLTVSENVIAYLPGTEEFRDPEKNLIDGIAIREDGVAPLFCLDVNMLTGLRSPSHIEFVELLKTCTGEKAAPLKLANNEPLKDKLIAAANGDTRLVRTVEIAYDRLGKINRILVNATQEIFAGKTPDVNPKLFMCMGGAGSGKTAVEEIAQAHCGDNFVVASLDEFRKVSDLYRILTAANHHSDDYVYVEPFANRLRDMVAQHAKAAGINILYDGTGIPYQPRYSTIINQFKAAGFYTQITAVDAFLVKPTGREDELSRSGVINSVKNRFEKTGRALPWVITIDKHIRAPQSFLKALEDTSLDKISLFANDADRNMHYLVAESFAFSDREIKALKQHQIKGSLSDYLTSLIKNHNDSVLKSLAEDNDDIDQLLDRNPALNENNVGYQVYSSHAGHRVLVIYNTRRMVDFIEKRQLNPNASGEEGLLHKSESLSFRVDPLAQEPWITRLQGSKAES
;
A
#
# COMPACT_ATOMS: atom_id res chain seq x y z
N MET A 1 23.75 -1.40 43.75
CA MET A 1 24.86 -1.56 42.78
C MET A 1 24.32 -2.30 41.56
N HIS A 2 24.12 -1.61 40.44
CA HIS A 2 23.78 -2.24 39.17
C HIS A 2 24.97 -2.07 38.25
N ASN A 3 25.53 -3.20 37.81
CA ASN A 3 26.51 -3.25 36.73
C ASN A 3 25.91 -2.56 35.51
N ASN A 4 26.34 -1.32 35.29
CA ASN A 4 26.11 -0.58 34.06
C ASN A 4 27.11 -1.08 33.00
N ASN A 5 27.22 -2.41 32.85
CA ASN A 5 27.88 -3.01 31.71
C ASN A 5 27.00 -2.63 30.52
N LYS A 6 27.40 -1.56 29.81
CA LYS A 6 26.89 -1.32 28.46
C LYS A 6 27.19 -2.59 27.68
N ILE A 7 26.17 -3.42 27.49
CA ILE A 7 26.27 -4.60 26.64
C ILE A 7 26.55 -4.05 25.26
N ASP A 8 27.78 -4.24 24.79
CA ASP A 8 28.19 -3.84 23.45
C ASP A 8 27.61 -4.88 22.48
N ILE A 9 26.60 -4.47 21.72
CA ILE A 9 25.89 -5.33 20.79
C ILE A 9 26.40 -5.00 19.40
N SER A 10 26.98 -5.99 18.73
CA SER A 10 27.38 -5.88 17.33
C SER A 10 26.18 -5.43 16.47
N GLY A 11 26.40 -4.51 15.54
CA GLY A 11 25.32 -3.94 14.73
C GLY A 11 24.35 -2.99 15.44
N TYR A 12 24.58 -2.59 16.71
CA TYR A 12 23.66 -1.72 17.47
C TYR A 12 23.28 -0.43 16.72
N ALA A 13 24.20 0.15 15.94
CA ALA A 13 23.93 1.34 15.15
C ALA A 13 22.80 1.11 14.11
N GLN A 14 22.79 -0.04 13.43
CA GLN A 14 21.76 -0.37 12.44
C GLN A 14 20.44 -0.76 13.12
N LEU A 15 20.49 -1.52 14.21
CA LEU A 15 19.31 -1.81 15.03
C LEU A 15 18.65 -0.54 15.55
N LYS A 16 19.45 0.46 15.98
CA LYS A 16 18.94 1.78 16.38
C LYS A 16 18.23 2.49 15.23
N LYS A 17 18.74 2.42 14.00
CA LYS A 17 18.08 3.00 12.82
C LYS A 17 16.77 2.27 12.53
N LEU A 18 16.75 0.93 12.56
CA LEU A 18 15.53 0.14 12.36
C LEU A 18 14.46 0.52 13.37
N ARG A 19 14.81 0.59 14.67
CA ARG A 19 13.90 1.06 15.72
C ARG A 19 13.33 2.43 15.42
N THR A 20 14.16 3.38 14.99
CA THR A 20 13.72 4.74 14.68
C THR A 20 12.80 4.76 13.45
N ALA A 21 13.13 4.02 12.39
CA ALA A 21 12.31 3.94 11.18
C ALA A 21 10.91 3.35 11.48
N LEU A 22 10.85 2.27 12.27
CA LEU A 22 9.59 1.68 12.75
C LEU A 22 8.80 2.68 13.59
N ALA A 23 9.45 3.42 14.49
CA ALA A 23 8.79 4.40 15.33
C ALA A 23 8.23 5.60 14.55
N ILE A 24 8.93 6.08 13.52
CA ILE A 24 8.40 7.11 12.63
C ILE A 24 7.18 6.57 11.88
N LEU A 25 7.26 5.35 11.33
CA LEU A 25 6.15 4.71 10.63
C LEU A 25 4.91 4.62 11.53
N GLN A 26 5.05 4.10 12.76
CA GLN A 26 3.95 4.03 13.72
C GLN A 26 3.45 5.42 14.14
N GLY A 27 4.36 6.39 14.29
CA GLY A 27 4.01 7.79 14.57
C GLY A 27 3.07 8.39 13.51
N THR A 28 3.34 8.17 12.21
CA THR A 28 2.45 8.70 11.15
C THR A 28 1.01 8.21 11.27
N LYS A 29 0.81 6.97 11.72
CA LYS A 29 -0.51 6.39 12.00
C LYS A 29 -1.09 6.98 13.28
N LEU A 30 -0.32 6.97 14.37
CA LEU A 30 -0.76 7.42 15.67
C LEU A 30 -1.23 8.88 15.66
N LEU A 31 -0.54 9.76 14.93
CA LEU A 31 -0.92 11.17 14.87
C LEU A 31 -2.34 11.32 14.34
N SER A 32 -2.68 10.65 13.23
CA SER A 32 -4.04 10.70 12.68
C SER A 32 -5.10 10.20 13.67
N THR A 33 -4.82 9.16 14.44
CA THR A 33 -5.73 8.63 15.46
C THR A 33 -5.90 9.60 16.62
N LEU A 34 -4.81 10.19 17.12
CA LEU A 34 -4.87 11.14 18.23
C LEU A 34 -5.59 12.43 17.84
N LEU A 35 -5.49 12.88 16.59
CA LEU A 35 -6.24 14.04 16.10
C LEU A 35 -7.75 13.80 16.15
N GLN A 36 -8.20 12.63 15.68
CA GLN A 36 -9.62 12.23 15.74
C GLN A 36 -10.12 12.10 17.19
N GLU A 37 -9.32 11.52 18.08
CA GLU A 37 -9.66 11.40 19.51
C GLU A 37 -9.71 12.77 20.20
N ALA A 38 -8.80 13.69 19.84
CA ALA A 38 -8.68 15.00 20.46
C ALA A 38 -9.94 15.87 20.23
N GLU A 39 -10.59 15.75 19.07
CA GLU A 39 -11.86 16.45 18.77
C GLU A 39 -13.00 16.05 19.72
N SER A 40 -12.96 14.84 20.28
CA SER A 40 -13.98 14.32 21.20
C SER A 40 -13.71 14.66 22.68
N THR A 41 -12.56 15.24 23.02
CA THR A 41 -12.17 15.51 24.41
C THR A 41 -12.50 16.95 24.82
N VAL A 42 -13.75 17.17 25.21
CA VAL A 42 -14.22 18.43 25.80
C VAL A 42 -14.26 18.30 27.34
N SER A 43 -13.63 19.24 28.04
CA SER A 43 -13.62 19.43 29.51
C SER A 43 -12.66 18.57 30.34
N HIS A 44 -11.62 19.19 30.90
CA HIS A 44 -10.80 18.64 31.99
C HIS A 44 -10.35 19.76 32.94
N ASP A 45 -10.75 19.67 34.22
CA ASP A 45 -10.10 20.38 35.34
C ASP A 45 -8.58 20.11 35.37
N GLN A 46 -7.82 20.94 36.08
CA GLN A 46 -6.36 20.86 36.18
C GLN A 46 -5.80 19.44 36.44
N THR A 47 -6.42 18.68 37.34
CA THR A 47 -5.95 17.33 37.71
C THR A 47 -6.13 16.34 36.57
N LYS A 48 -7.27 16.42 35.88
CA LYS A 48 -7.53 15.63 34.67
C LYS A 48 -6.58 16.03 33.54
N ARG A 49 -6.28 17.32 33.35
CA ARG A 49 -5.34 17.79 32.32
C ARG A 49 -3.92 17.25 32.55
N PHE A 50 -3.42 17.34 33.78
CA PHE A 50 -2.12 16.76 34.15
C PHE A 50 -2.07 15.24 33.90
N THR A 51 -3.10 14.52 34.33
CA THR A 51 -3.20 13.06 34.15
C THR A 51 -3.26 12.68 32.68
N TYR A 52 -4.01 13.44 31.88
CA TYR A 52 -4.10 13.26 30.44
C TYR A 52 -2.74 13.45 29.76
N LEU A 53 -2.03 14.55 30.03
CA LEU A 53 -0.74 14.83 29.38
C LEU A 53 0.34 13.79 29.71
N THR A 54 0.41 13.36 30.98
CA THR A 54 1.35 12.31 31.40
C THR A 54 1.01 10.95 30.77
N THR A 55 -0.28 10.63 30.67
CA THR A 55 -0.76 9.42 29.99
C THR A 55 -0.50 9.48 28.49
N LEU A 56 -0.73 10.62 27.85
CA LEU A 56 -0.46 10.85 26.44
C LEU A 56 1.01 10.61 26.11
N PHE A 57 1.94 11.18 26.88
CA PHE A 57 3.38 11.00 26.65
C PHE A 57 3.82 9.53 26.74
N THR A 58 3.33 8.81 27.75
CA THR A 58 3.66 7.38 27.93
C THR A 58 2.95 6.49 26.89
N ARG A 59 1.73 6.84 26.48
CA ARG A 59 0.98 6.20 25.39
C ARG A 59 1.72 6.36 24.06
N ILE A 60 2.19 7.56 23.74
CA ILE A 60 2.97 7.83 22.52
C ILE A 60 4.16 6.88 22.46
N HIS A 61 5.00 6.83 23.51
CA HIS A 61 6.13 5.91 23.52
C HIS A 61 5.70 4.44 23.40
N ARG A 62 4.60 4.05 24.06
CA ARG A 62 4.11 2.67 24.00
C ARG A 62 3.71 2.25 22.58
N GLU A 63 3.02 3.13 21.87
CA GLU A 63 2.47 2.83 20.55
C GLU A 63 3.52 2.98 19.44
N ILE A 64 4.33 4.04 19.44
CA ILE A 64 5.35 4.20 18.39
C ILE A 64 6.46 3.16 18.49
N PHE A 65 6.74 2.62 19.67
CA PHE A 65 7.74 1.55 19.84
C PHE A 65 7.13 0.15 20.01
N HIS A 66 5.89 -0.07 19.55
CA HIS A 66 5.21 -1.37 19.63
C HIS A 66 6.06 -2.51 19.03
N ASP A 67 6.65 -2.26 17.85
CA ASP A 67 7.46 -3.20 17.08
C ASP A 67 8.85 -3.50 17.69
N TRP A 68 9.22 -2.78 18.75
CA TRP A 68 10.52 -2.93 19.42
C TRP A 68 10.41 -3.61 20.79
N LYS A 69 9.27 -4.28 21.05
CA LYS A 69 9.10 -5.13 22.23
C LYS A 69 10.06 -6.34 22.14
N GLU A 70 10.52 -6.80 23.30
CA GLU A 70 11.33 -8.03 23.44
C GLU A 70 12.69 -8.07 22.73
N GLN A 71 13.26 -6.92 22.45
CA GLN A 71 14.60 -6.82 21.87
C GLN A 71 15.69 -7.11 22.91
N ALA A 72 16.78 -7.76 22.51
CA ALA A 72 17.93 -8.01 23.38
C ALA A 72 18.53 -6.70 23.97
N THR A 73 18.32 -5.60 23.25
CA THR A 73 18.77 -4.25 23.62
C THR A 73 17.92 -3.58 24.70
N VAL A 74 16.82 -4.21 25.17
CA VAL A 74 15.81 -3.57 26.01
C VAL A 74 15.35 -4.49 27.15
N THR A 75 15.29 -3.94 28.37
CA THR A 75 14.89 -4.68 29.58
C THR A 75 13.47 -4.38 30.07
N HIS A 76 12.73 -3.51 29.40
CA HIS A 76 11.40 -3.08 29.83
C HIS A 76 10.42 -2.91 28.67
N ARG A 77 9.11 -2.93 28.98
CA ARG A 77 8.07 -2.67 27.99
C ARG A 77 8.09 -1.20 27.54
N PRO A 78 7.76 -0.90 26.26
CA PRO A 78 7.52 0.46 25.79
C PRO A 78 6.52 1.22 26.69
N GLY A 79 6.81 2.49 26.99
CA GLY A 79 5.95 3.37 27.80
C GLY A 79 6.17 3.26 29.32
N THR A 80 6.99 2.32 29.79
CA THR A 80 7.31 2.17 31.22
C THR A 80 8.54 2.97 31.62
N ILE A 81 8.40 3.85 32.62
CA ILE A 81 9.51 4.57 33.27
C ILE A 81 9.98 3.74 34.46
N VAL A 82 11.11 3.03 34.30
CA VAL A 82 11.60 2.05 35.29
C VAL A 82 12.20 2.72 36.53
N GLU A 83 13.01 3.75 36.34
CA GLU A 83 13.74 4.42 37.43
C GLU A 83 12.83 5.35 38.24
N ALA A 84 12.78 5.14 39.56
CA ALA A 84 11.93 5.92 40.46
C ALA A 84 12.26 7.42 40.47
N GLU A 85 13.55 7.76 40.40
CA GLU A 85 13.99 9.16 40.34
C GLU A 85 13.53 9.86 39.05
N LYS A 86 13.68 9.18 37.90
CA LYS A 86 13.18 9.69 36.61
C LYS A 86 11.67 9.82 36.63
N ARG A 87 10.92 8.86 37.21
CA ARG A 87 9.45 8.99 37.41
C ARG A 87 9.08 10.25 38.17
N ARG A 88 9.79 10.53 39.27
CA ARG A 88 9.55 11.72 40.10
C ARG A 88 9.86 13.01 39.32
N LYS A 89 11.02 13.08 38.65
CA LYS A 89 11.41 14.26 37.85
C LYS A 89 10.48 14.49 36.65
N PHE A 90 10.05 13.41 35.99
CA PHE A 90 9.06 13.42 34.92
C PHE A 90 7.73 14.03 35.39
N ARG A 91 7.14 13.52 36.49
CA ARG A 91 5.89 14.05 37.04
C ARG A 91 6.00 15.51 37.45
N LYS A 92 7.11 15.89 38.11
CA LYS A 92 7.37 17.30 38.48
C LYS A 92 7.44 18.20 37.25
N THR A 93 8.06 17.75 36.17
CA THR A 93 8.17 18.55 34.93
C THR A 93 6.82 18.71 34.26
N PHE A 94 5.98 17.67 34.21
CA PHE A 94 4.63 17.75 33.66
C PHE A 94 3.67 18.57 34.53
N ALA A 95 3.83 18.55 35.86
CA ALA A 95 3.00 19.36 36.77
C ALA A 95 3.14 20.85 36.46
N ARG A 96 4.34 21.29 36.05
CA ARG A 96 4.60 22.68 35.68
C ARG A 96 3.82 23.16 34.45
N LEU A 97 3.31 22.25 33.61
CA LEU A 97 2.50 22.62 32.45
C LEU A 97 1.12 23.14 32.86
N VAL A 98 0.65 22.86 34.07
CA VAL A 98 -0.65 23.33 34.56
C VAL A 98 -0.43 24.32 35.69
N LEU A 99 -1.15 25.44 35.66
CA LEU A 99 -1.02 26.54 36.61
C LEU A 99 -1.31 26.07 38.03
N ASP A 100 -0.39 26.29 38.95
CA ASP A 100 -0.52 26.00 40.39
C ASP A 100 -0.40 27.31 41.16
N ALA A 101 -1.51 28.06 41.17
CA ALA A 101 -1.57 29.43 41.66
C ALA A 101 -0.45 30.30 41.03
N ASP A 102 0.27 31.08 41.84
CA ASP A 102 1.37 31.94 41.37
C ASP A 102 2.74 31.24 41.31
N SER A 103 2.82 29.96 41.67
CA SER A 103 4.10 29.27 41.87
C SER A 103 4.85 28.89 40.59
N ASN A 104 4.14 28.83 39.46
CA ASN A 104 4.68 28.47 38.14
C ASN A 104 4.03 29.24 36.98
N SER A 105 3.54 30.46 37.25
CA SER A 105 2.86 31.31 36.26
C SER A 105 3.73 31.63 35.04
N ASP A 106 5.05 31.58 35.21
CA ASP A 106 6.09 31.76 34.20
C ASP A 106 6.26 30.54 33.25
N THR A 107 5.80 29.35 33.64
CA THR A 107 6.02 28.10 32.90
C THR A 107 4.76 27.29 32.58
N ALA A 108 3.62 27.62 33.19
CA ALA A 108 2.33 26.98 32.90
C ALA A 108 1.88 27.22 31.45
N LEU A 109 1.34 26.18 30.81
CA LEU A 109 0.67 26.28 29.51
C LEU A 109 -0.85 26.28 29.66
N PHE A 110 -1.36 25.64 30.72
CA PHE A 110 -2.78 25.47 30.99
C PHE A 110 -3.17 26.15 32.30
N ASP A 111 -4.34 26.80 32.35
CA ASP A 111 -4.91 27.35 33.57
C ASP A 111 -5.55 26.25 34.45
N ASN A 112 -6.14 26.66 35.59
CA ASN A 112 -6.79 25.75 36.55
C ASN A 112 -8.01 25.02 35.95
N ASN A 113 -8.60 25.59 34.89
CA ASN A 113 -9.73 25.04 34.15
C ASN A 113 -9.28 24.17 32.97
N GLY A 114 -7.97 24.01 32.77
CA GLY A 114 -7.38 23.22 31.70
C GLY A 114 -7.47 23.87 30.31
N PHE A 115 -7.71 25.18 30.23
CA PHE A 115 -7.61 25.98 29.01
C PHE A 115 -6.18 26.48 28.82
N VAL A 116 -5.78 26.72 27.56
CA VAL A 116 -4.45 27.23 27.27
C VAL A 116 -4.36 28.71 27.61
N ILE A 117 -3.25 29.11 28.24
CA ILE A 117 -2.96 30.50 28.61
C ILE A 117 -2.40 31.23 27.38
N LYS A 118 -3.06 32.32 26.97
CA LYS A 118 -2.55 33.22 25.94
C LYS A 118 -1.44 34.09 26.54
N THR A 119 -0.23 34.02 25.96
CA THR A 119 0.94 34.75 26.45
C THR A 119 1.95 34.96 25.32
N ASP A 120 2.70 36.06 25.39
CA ASP A 120 3.69 36.41 24.38
C ASP A 120 4.95 35.52 24.46
N ASN A 121 5.21 34.89 25.62
CA ASN A 121 6.38 34.04 25.82
C ASN A 121 6.11 32.54 25.68
N ILE A 122 5.10 32.14 24.90
CA ILE A 122 4.72 30.72 24.73
C ILE A 122 5.89 29.85 24.25
N ALA A 123 6.72 30.35 23.33
CA ALA A 123 7.90 29.63 22.83
C ALA A 123 8.92 29.35 23.94
N GLU A 124 9.10 30.30 24.86
CA GLU A 124 9.98 30.21 26.02
C GLU A 124 9.53 29.11 26.99
N ARG A 125 8.22 29.03 27.24
CA ARG A 125 7.61 28.00 28.10
C ARG A 125 7.75 26.60 27.50
N LEU A 126 7.52 26.48 26.19
CA LEU A 126 7.71 25.22 25.46
C LEU A 126 9.18 24.78 25.47
N ALA A 127 10.11 25.72 25.27
CA ALA A 127 11.55 25.47 25.33
C ALA A 127 12.01 24.98 26.71
N ASP A 128 11.53 25.62 27.77
CA ASP A 128 11.81 25.21 29.15
C ASP A 128 11.34 23.78 29.44
N PHE A 129 10.10 23.46 29.07
CA PHE A 129 9.56 22.11 29.21
C PHE A 129 10.36 21.08 28.40
N TYR A 130 10.67 21.40 27.14
CA TYR A 130 11.41 20.52 26.24
C TYR A 130 12.80 20.20 26.80
N LEU A 131 13.56 21.21 27.24
CA LEU A 131 14.88 21.05 27.85
C LEU A 131 14.85 20.18 29.11
N LYS A 132 13.86 20.38 29.97
CA LYS A 132 13.70 19.59 31.18
C LYS A 132 13.42 18.13 30.87
N ILE A 133 12.47 17.82 29.98
CA ILE A 133 12.19 16.42 29.60
C ILE A 133 13.37 15.78 28.87
N ARG A 134 14.06 16.53 27.99
CA ARG A 134 15.30 16.10 27.33
C ARG A 134 16.38 15.69 28.33
N THR A 135 16.43 16.36 29.48
CA THR A 135 17.36 16.06 30.58
C THR A 135 16.89 14.85 31.40
N VAL A 136 15.59 14.75 31.68
CA VAL A 136 15.03 13.62 32.45
C VAL A 136 15.25 12.28 31.76
N LYS A 137 15.12 12.23 30.41
CA LYS A 137 15.21 11.00 29.59
C LYS A 137 14.43 9.84 30.23
N PRO A 138 13.09 9.97 30.34
CA PRO A 138 12.25 9.05 31.11
C PRO A 138 12.38 7.58 30.69
N PHE A 139 12.70 7.30 29.43
CA PHE A 139 12.83 5.94 28.90
C PHE A 139 14.32 5.59 28.65
N SER A 140 14.65 4.30 28.55
CA SER A 140 16.02 3.89 28.19
C SER A 140 16.35 4.11 26.71
N TYR A 141 15.34 4.25 25.86
CA TYR A 141 15.46 4.54 24.43
C TYR A 141 14.34 5.46 23.96
N GLY A 142 14.43 5.95 22.72
CA GLY A 142 13.28 6.58 22.06
C GLY A 142 12.87 7.98 22.55
N ASN A 143 13.50 8.51 23.61
CA ASN A 143 13.08 9.78 24.23
C ASN A 143 12.94 10.96 23.25
N ARG A 144 13.86 11.11 22.29
CA ARG A 144 13.85 12.24 21.34
C ARG A 144 12.58 12.25 20.49
N ILE A 145 12.34 11.17 19.74
CA ILE A 145 11.17 11.08 18.87
C ILE A 145 9.85 11.10 19.67
N THR A 146 9.80 10.52 20.87
CA THR A 146 8.63 10.64 21.75
C THR A 146 8.37 12.09 22.15
N LEU A 147 9.40 12.83 22.52
CA LEU A 147 9.29 14.23 22.90
C LEU A 147 8.86 15.09 21.70
N ASP A 148 9.51 14.93 20.55
CA ASP A 148 9.17 15.67 19.34
C ASP A 148 7.70 15.41 18.94
N PHE A 149 7.29 14.13 18.95
CA PHE A 149 5.90 13.75 18.70
C PHE A 149 4.93 14.35 19.71
N PHE A 150 5.27 14.33 21.00
CA PHE A 150 4.43 14.94 22.03
C PHE A 150 4.27 16.44 21.83
N MET A 151 5.32 17.18 21.45
CA MET A 151 5.21 18.61 21.18
C MET A 151 4.29 18.91 19.99
N THR A 152 4.41 18.15 18.92
CA THR A 152 3.49 18.25 17.78
C THR A 152 2.06 17.92 18.21
N ALA A 153 1.83 16.79 18.89
CA ALA A 153 0.50 16.39 19.35
C ALA A 153 -0.12 17.41 20.32
N LEU A 154 0.67 18.02 21.20
CA LEU A 154 0.27 19.11 22.09
C LEU A 154 -0.25 20.31 21.28
N GLY A 155 0.49 20.72 20.24
CA GLY A 155 0.10 21.83 19.35
C GLY A 155 -1.17 21.57 18.54
N HIS A 156 -1.59 20.31 18.41
CA HIS A 156 -2.82 19.94 17.73
C HIS A 156 -4.03 19.76 18.65
N LEU A 157 -3.88 19.82 19.97
CA LEU A 157 -5.02 19.74 20.89
C LEU A 157 -6.00 20.90 20.60
N PRO A 158 -7.32 20.67 20.61
CA PRO A 158 -8.30 21.74 20.39
C PRO A 158 -8.12 22.93 21.33
N ALA A 159 -7.79 22.66 22.61
CA ALA A 159 -7.51 23.71 23.59
C ALA A 159 -6.29 24.58 23.22
N PHE A 160 -5.27 24.00 22.56
CA PHE A 160 -4.11 24.74 22.09
C PHE A 160 -4.43 25.52 20.82
N LYS A 161 -5.07 24.87 19.83
CA LYS A 161 -5.48 25.52 18.58
C LYS A 161 -6.50 26.66 18.79
N ALA A 162 -7.30 26.61 19.84
CA ALA A 162 -8.22 27.72 20.18
C ALA A 162 -7.49 29.03 20.52
N VAL A 163 -6.20 28.96 20.92
CA VAL A 163 -5.39 30.13 21.30
C VAL A 163 -4.27 30.38 20.31
N TYR A 164 -3.61 29.31 19.85
CA TYR A 164 -2.53 29.30 18.88
C TYR A 164 -2.94 28.45 17.67
N GLU A 165 -3.78 29.02 16.81
CA GLU A 165 -4.47 28.35 15.69
C GLU A 165 -3.57 27.48 14.82
N GLN A 166 -2.35 27.97 14.57
CA GLN A 166 -1.39 27.36 13.66
C GLN A 166 -0.58 26.22 14.28
N GLY A 167 -0.76 25.95 15.58
CA GLY A 167 -0.13 24.85 16.31
C GLY A 167 1.40 24.85 16.26
N ILE A 168 1.99 23.69 16.56
CA ILE A 168 3.44 23.45 16.53
C ILE A 168 3.77 22.54 15.36
N ASP A 169 4.61 23.01 14.43
CA ASP A 169 5.01 22.23 13.25
C ASP A 169 6.53 22.31 13.01
N PHE A 170 7.25 21.20 13.21
CA PHE A 170 8.70 21.20 13.03
C PHE A 170 9.16 21.20 11.57
N ARG A 171 8.25 21.21 10.59
CA ARG A 171 8.61 21.54 9.19
C ARG A 171 8.99 23.00 9.02
N ARG A 172 8.59 23.87 9.96
CA ARG A 172 8.86 25.32 9.96
C ARG A 172 10.19 25.71 10.62
N LEU A 173 10.92 24.74 11.19
CA LEU A 173 12.24 24.96 11.76
C LEU A 173 13.19 25.61 10.74
N ALA A 174 14.13 26.41 11.22
CA ALA A 174 15.23 26.93 10.43
C ALA A 174 16.39 25.92 10.30
N LYS A 175 17.32 26.20 9.40
CA LYS A 175 18.57 25.44 9.27
C LYS A 175 19.33 25.46 10.60
N GLY A 176 19.65 24.28 11.13
CA GLY A 176 20.37 24.10 12.40
C GLY A 176 19.48 23.94 13.63
N ASP A 177 18.21 24.35 13.59
CA ASP A 177 17.29 24.20 14.74
C ASP A 177 17.10 22.74 15.14
N ALA A 178 17.05 21.82 14.17
CA ALA A 178 16.96 20.39 14.43
C ALA A 178 18.15 19.89 15.27
N THR A 179 19.36 20.40 15.00
CA THR A 179 20.55 20.12 15.80
C THR A 179 20.45 20.76 17.19
N ILE A 180 19.96 22.00 17.28
CA ILE A 180 19.76 22.74 18.53
C ILE A 180 18.78 22.02 19.46
N LEU A 181 17.63 21.56 18.95
CA LEU A 181 16.66 20.82 19.76
C LEU A 181 17.30 19.59 20.41
N HIS A 182 18.17 18.88 19.69
CA HIS A 182 18.67 17.56 20.13
C HIS A 182 20.05 17.57 20.79
N SER A 183 20.82 18.66 20.68
CA SER A 183 22.15 18.81 21.31
C SER A 183 22.03 19.00 22.82
N SER A 184 22.93 18.39 23.61
CA SER A 184 22.98 18.60 25.06
C SER A 184 23.40 20.02 25.44
N ASP A 185 24.12 20.68 24.54
CA ASP A 185 24.86 21.91 24.83
C ASP A 185 24.05 23.15 24.44
N SER A 186 22.89 22.96 23.81
CA SER A 186 22.00 24.05 23.44
C SER A 186 21.43 24.73 24.68
N ASP A 187 21.54 26.05 24.71
CA ASP A 187 20.97 26.88 25.76
C ASP A 187 19.46 27.11 25.57
N HIS A 188 18.85 27.71 26.58
CA HIS A 188 17.41 27.99 26.60
C HIS A 188 16.97 29.01 25.55
N ARG A 189 17.82 29.97 25.20
CA ARG A 189 17.52 30.98 24.16
C ARG A 189 17.49 30.34 22.77
N GLN A 190 18.46 29.49 22.46
CA GLN A 190 18.55 28.77 21.19
C GLN A 190 17.33 27.85 20.99
N VAL A 191 16.91 27.13 22.04
CA VAL A 191 15.72 26.28 21.96
C VAL A 191 14.44 27.12 21.87
N THR A 192 14.36 28.26 22.56
CA THR A 192 13.25 29.22 22.42
C THR A 192 13.09 29.67 20.98
N LEU A 193 14.18 30.09 20.32
CA LEU A 193 14.16 30.51 18.91
C LEU A 193 13.66 29.38 17.98
N ALA A 194 14.05 28.13 18.22
CA ALA A 194 13.56 27.00 17.45
C ALA A 194 12.03 26.81 17.61
N PHE A 195 11.47 27.07 18.80
CA PHE A 195 10.02 27.04 19.00
C PHE A 195 9.30 28.25 18.40
N GLU A 196 9.91 29.44 18.40
CA GLU A 196 9.39 30.60 17.66
C GLU A 196 9.24 30.26 16.18
N HIS A 197 10.27 29.65 15.57
CA HIS A 197 10.19 29.18 14.19
C HIS A 197 9.11 28.10 13.98
N ALA A 198 8.98 27.13 14.90
CA ALA A 198 7.97 26.07 14.79
C ALA A 198 6.51 26.59 14.91
N LEU A 199 6.31 27.71 15.60
CA LEU A 199 5.02 28.38 15.78
C LEU A 199 4.68 29.37 14.65
N ASP A 200 5.67 29.84 13.89
CA ASP A 200 5.51 30.87 12.86
C ASP A 200 4.90 30.31 11.54
N PRO A 201 3.62 30.59 11.24
CA PRO A 201 2.97 30.03 10.06
C PRO A 201 3.56 30.50 8.74
N THR A 202 4.25 31.65 8.71
CA THR A 202 4.82 32.24 7.49
C THR A 202 5.98 31.40 6.92
N ARG A 203 6.53 30.49 7.74
CA ARG A 203 7.60 29.55 7.36
C ARG A 203 7.11 28.27 6.70
N THR A 204 5.80 28.09 6.60
CA THR A 204 5.20 26.88 6.01
C THR A 204 5.62 26.76 4.55
N GLN A 205 6.32 25.68 4.21
CA GLN A 205 6.74 25.40 2.84
C GLN A 205 5.66 24.58 2.13
N SER A 206 5.25 25.03 0.95
CA SER A 206 4.38 24.26 0.07
C SER A 206 5.19 23.26 -0.78
N LEU A 207 4.57 22.13 -1.09
CA LEU A 207 5.08 21.20 -2.08
C LEU A 207 5.13 21.87 -3.45
N LYS A 208 6.33 22.04 -4.00
CA LYS A 208 6.52 22.47 -5.40
C LYS A 208 6.24 21.28 -6.32
N ASN A 209 4.98 21.07 -6.66
CA ASN A 209 4.59 20.02 -7.60
C ASN A 209 4.77 20.52 -9.04
N GLN A 210 5.82 20.03 -9.70
CA GLN A 210 5.84 20.02 -11.15
C GLN A 210 5.10 18.76 -11.64
N PRO A 211 4.24 18.85 -12.67
CA PRO A 211 3.68 17.66 -13.31
C PRO A 211 4.80 16.68 -13.62
N ASN A 212 4.58 15.38 -13.38
CA ASN A 212 5.57 14.42 -13.81
C ASN A 212 5.82 14.59 -15.30
N ARG A 213 7.07 14.41 -15.71
CA ARG A 213 7.43 14.31 -17.13
C ARG A 213 6.97 12.98 -17.77
N TYR A 214 5.99 12.28 -17.19
CA TYR A 214 5.33 11.19 -17.91
C TYR A 214 4.54 11.83 -19.05
N GLY A 215 4.58 11.24 -20.24
CA GLY A 215 3.80 11.74 -21.36
C GLY A 215 2.30 11.71 -21.08
N LEU A 216 1.53 12.53 -21.80
CA LEU A 216 0.08 12.41 -21.82
C LEU A 216 -0.29 11.00 -22.30
N TRP A 217 -1.15 10.30 -21.57
CA TRP A 217 -1.64 9.02 -22.04
C TRP A 217 -2.54 9.22 -23.25
N PRO A 218 -2.39 8.41 -24.31
CA PRO A 218 -3.39 8.38 -25.37
C PRO A 218 -4.73 7.91 -24.80
N GLU A 219 -5.63 8.87 -24.61
CA GLU A 219 -7.05 8.65 -24.41
C GLU A 219 -7.73 8.70 -25.78
N ASN A 220 -7.47 7.68 -26.61
CA ASN A 220 -8.05 7.56 -27.95
C ASN A 220 -9.57 7.34 -27.85
N LYS A 221 -10.29 8.45 -27.65
CA LYS A 221 -11.72 8.51 -27.37
C LYS A 221 -12.33 9.71 -28.08
N ARG A 222 -13.53 9.53 -28.62
CA ARG A 222 -14.33 10.59 -29.23
C ARG A 222 -15.75 10.55 -28.67
N PHE A 223 -16.32 11.73 -28.40
CA PHE A 223 -17.72 11.84 -28.01
C PHE A 223 -18.60 12.02 -29.25
N LEU A 224 -19.72 11.30 -29.30
CA LEU A 224 -20.78 11.44 -30.29
C LEU A 224 -22.12 11.38 -29.57
N SER A 225 -22.97 12.39 -29.74
CA SER A 225 -24.25 12.53 -29.02
C SER A 225 -24.12 12.32 -27.49
N GLY A 226 -23.04 12.85 -26.89
CA GLY A 226 -22.74 12.71 -25.46
C GLY A 226 -22.22 11.33 -25.01
N MET A 227 -22.06 10.37 -25.91
CA MET A 227 -21.53 9.03 -25.62
C MET A 227 -20.05 8.91 -25.99
N PRO A 228 -19.20 8.33 -25.12
CA PRO A 228 -17.79 8.13 -25.41
C PRO A 228 -17.55 6.85 -26.20
N PHE A 229 -16.96 6.96 -27.38
CA PHE A 229 -16.56 5.84 -28.23
C PHE A 229 -15.03 5.73 -28.30
N LEU A 230 -14.55 4.50 -28.47
CA LEU A 230 -13.16 4.24 -28.82
C LEU A 230 -12.88 4.85 -30.20
N SER A 231 -11.79 5.60 -30.32
CA SER A 231 -11.39 6.22 -31.57
C SER A 231 -10.00 5.80 -32.02
N HIS A 232 -9.70 6.06 -33.28
CA HIS A 232 -8.38 5.87 -33.86
C HIS A 232 -8.21 6.84 -35.03
N ARG A 233 -6.97 7.31 -35.24
CA ARG A 233 -6.62 8.11 -36.40
C ARG A 233 -5.81 7.27 -37.38
N THR A 234 -6.27 7.14 -38.61
CA THR A 234 -5.56 6.36 -39.65
C THR A 234 -4.22 7.00 -40.03
N ALA A 235 -3.39 6.28 -40.78
CA ALA A 235 -2.11 6.81 -41.28
C ALA A 235 -2.29 8.04 -42.18
N GLU A 236 -3.43 8.13 -42.87
CA GLU A 236 -3.84 9.25 -43.72
C GLU A 236 -4.43 10.42 -42.91
N GLY A 237 -4.54 10.28 -41.59
CA GLY A 237 -5.05 11.32 -40.70
C GLY A 237 -6.58 11.36 -40.53
N VAL A 238 -7.30 10.34 -41.01
CA VAL A 238 -8.76 10.26 -40.88
C VAL A 238 -9.13 9.86 -39.45
N GLU A 239 -10.01 10.64 -38.81
CA GLU A 239 -10.58 10.32 -37.50
C GLU A 239 -11.69 9.27 -37.67
N CYS A 240 -11.53 8.13 -36.98
CA CYS A 240 -12.47 7.03 -37.02
C CYS A 240 -12.94 6.65 -35.61
N LEU A 241 -14.18 6.18 -35.52
CA LEU A 241 -14.64 5.37 -34.41
C LEU A 241 -14.32 3.90 -34.68
N VAL A 242 -14.11 3.14 -33.62
CA VAL A 242 -13.73 1.73 -33.68
C VAL A 242 -14.94 0.84 -33.41
N THR A 243 -15.17 -0.20 -34.21
CA THR A 243 -16.17 -1.24 -33.94
C THR A 243 -15.62 -2.34 -33.03
N VAL A 244 -16.49 -3.14 -32.43
CA VAL A 244 -16.10 -4.26 -31.54
C VAL A 244 -15.40 -5.41 -32.27
N ASN A 245 -15.18 -5.36 -33.58
CA ASN A 245 -14.29 -6.27 -34.31
C ASN A 245 -13.07 -5.56 -34.92
N GLY A 246 -12.79 -4.33 -34.46
CA GLY A 246 -11.63 -3.54 -34.86
C GLY A 246 -11.81 -2.71 -36.13
N GLY A 247 -13.00 -2.65 -36.72
CA GLY A 247 -13.30 -1.84 -37.90
C GLY A 247 -13.21 -0.34 -37.62
N LEU A 248 -12.68 0.41 -38.59
CA LEU A 248 -12.51 1.86 -38.54
C LEU A 248 -13.60 2.54 -39.38
N VAL A 249 -14.51 3.23 -38.70
CA VAL A 249 -15.64 3.95 -39.30
C VAL A 249 -15.36 5.45 -39.23
N PRO A 250 -15.23 6.18 -40.36
CA PRO A 250 -14.98 7.62 -40.33
C PRO A 250 -16.07 8.35 -39.56
N VAL A 251 -15.68 9.28 -38.68
CA VAL A 251 -16.63 10.04 -37.86
C VAL A 251 -17.66 10.77 -38.74
N ASP A 252 -17.21 11.34 -39.87
CA ASP A 252 -18.05 12.08 -40.80
C ASP A 252 -19.08 11.21 -41.54
N SER A 253 -18.91 9.88 -41.52
CA SER A 253 -19.86 8.93 -42.12
C SER A 253 -21.00 8.54 -41.18
N ILE A 254 -20.88 8.89 -39.90
CA ILE A 254 -21.83 8.51 -38.85
C ILE A 254 -22.89 9.59 -38.74
N ARG A 255 -24.16 9.20 -38.94
CA ARG A 255 -25.28 10.11 -38.79
C ARG A 255 -25.81 10.06 -37.35
N GLU A 256 -25.77 11.21 -36.67
CA GLU A 256 -26.21 11.31 -35.26
C GLU A 256 -27.70 11.00 -35.07
N GLU A 257 -28.51 11.10 -36.13
CA GLU A 257 -29.95 10.77 -36.14
C GLU A 257 -30.27 9.32 -35.75
N TYR A 258 -29.29 8.41 -35.85
CA TYR A 258 -29.44 7.02 -35.44
C TYR A 258 -29.28 6.79 -33.93
N PHE A 259 -28.85 7.80 -33.17
CA PHE A 259 -28.70 7.73 -31.71
C PHE A 259 -29.93 8.33 -31.03
N ILE A 260 -30.99 7.53 -30.93
CA ILE A 260 -32.28 7.95 -30.36
C ILE A 260 -32.16 8.08 -28.83
N GLU A 261 -32.59 9.22 -28.29
CA GLU A 261 -32.64 9.47 -26.85
C GLU A 261 -33.60 8.50 -26.15
N GLY A 262 -33.20 7.98 -24.99
CA GLY A 262 -34.01 7.05 -24.20
C GLY A 262 -34.00 5.59 -24.67
N GLN A 263 -33.45 5.29 -25.84
CA GLN A 263 -33.25 3.93 -26.33
C GLN A 263 -31.99 3.29 -25.71
N HIS A 264 -32.00 1.98 -25.52
CA HIS A 264 -30.82 1.23 -25.07
C HIS A 264 -29.78 1.13 -26.17
N PHE A 265 -28.49 1.22 -25.80
CA PHE A 265 -27.37 1.15 -26.75
C PHE A 265 -27.37 -0.16 -27.56
N ALA A 266 -27.79 -1.27 -26.94
CA ALA A 266 -27.87 -2.58 -27.60
C ALA A 266 -28.92 -2.63 -28.73
N ASP A 267 -29.84 -1.67 -28.78
CA ASP A 267 -30.92 -1.61 -29.76
C ASP A 267 -30.64 -0.59 -30.89
N TYR A 268 -29.48 0.10 -30.89
CA TYR A 268 -29.10 0.99 -31.99
C TYR A 268 -28.82 0.21 -33.27
N PRO A 269 -29.22 0.74 -34.45
CA PRO A 269 -29.06 0.04 -35.71
C PRO A 269 -27.59 -0.11 -36.08
N LEU A 270 -27.20 -1.28 -36.58
CA LEU A 270 -25.83 -1.53 -37.04
C LEU A 270 -25.44 -0.74 -38.30
N THR A 271 -26.40 -0.10 -38.97
CA THR A 271 -26.15 0.77 -40.13
C THR A 271 -25.19 1.92 -39.81
N VAL A 272 -25.07 2.31 -38.52
CA VAL A 272 -24.11 3.33 -38.06
C VAL A 272 -22.65 2.91 -38.25
N SER A 273 -22.37 1.64 -38.49
CA SER A 273 -21.02 1.08 -38.60
C SER A 273 -20.74 0.34 -39.91
N GLU A 274 -21.59 0.50 -40.94
CA GLU A 274 -21.42 -0.18 -42.24
C GLU A 274 -20.24 0.39 -43.06
N ASN A 275 -19.91 1.67 -42.88
CA ASN A 275 -18.87 2.36 -43.65
C ASN A 275 -17.46 2.13 -43.07
N VAL A 276 -17.03 0.87 -43.00
CA VAL A 276 -15.68 0.52 -42.55
C VAL A 276 -14.67 0.79 -43.66
N ILE A 277 -13.69 1.66 -43.40
CA ILE A 277 -12.65 2.01 -44.38
C ILE A 277 -11.33 1.25 -44.18
N ALA A 278 -11.12 0.68 -42.99
CA ALA A 278 -9.92 -0.05 -42.59
C ALA A 278 -10.18 -0.81 -41.28
N TYR A 279 -9.18 -1.53 -40.77
CA TYR A 279 -9.24 -2.22 -39.49
C TYR A 279 -8.00 -1.90 -38.65
N LEU A 280 -8.16 -1.92 -37.32
CA LEU A 280 -7.04 -1.84 -36.38
C LEU A 280 -6.08 -3.01 -36.59
N PRO A 281 -4.76 -2.77 -36.66
CA PRO A 281 -3.77 -3.85 -36.75
C PRO A 281 -3.85 -4.83 -35.57
N GLY A 282 -3.71 -6.14 -35.82
CA GLY A 282 -3.71 -7.16 -34.76
C GLY A 282 -5.11 -7.62 -34.32
N THR A 283 -6.15 -7.26 -35.08
CA THR A 283 -7.55 -7.62 -34.83
C THR A 283 -8.11 -8.63 -35.84
N GLU A 284 -7.26 -9.23 -36.66
CA GLU A 284 -7.64 -10.07 -37.81
C GLU A 284 -8.52 -11.26 -37.42
N GLU A 285 -8.22 -11.89 -36.29
CA GLU A 285 -8.99 -13.03 -35.78
C GLU A 285 -10.42 -12.68 -35.34
N PHE A 286 -10.75 -11.40 -35.09
CA PHE A 286 -12.11 -10.98 -34.74
C PHE A 286 -13.04 -10.91 -35.95
N ARG A 287 -12.51 -11.24 -37.13
CA ARG A 287 -13.23 -11.32 -38.41
C ARG A 287 -13.24 -12.73 -38.98
N ASP A 288 -12.82 -13.72 -38.19
CA ASP A 288 -12.99 -15.12 -38.57
C ASP A 288 -14.49 -15.40 -38.78
N PRO A 289 -14.90 -16.01 -39.91
CA PRO A 289 -16.30 -16.37 -40.17
C PRO A 289 -16.95 -17.21 -39.06
N GLU A 290 -16.16 -17.98 -38.30
CA GLU A 290 -16.64 -18.77 -37.17
C GLU A 290 -16.83 -17.94 -35.89
N LYS A 291 -16.25 -16.73 -35.82
CA LYS A 291 -16.31 -15.83 -34.65
C LYS A 291 -17.44 -14.82 -34.79
N ASN A 292 -18.66 -15.27 -34.51
CA ASN A 292 -19.87 -14.42 -34.52
C ASN A 292 -20.14 -13.65 -33.20
N LEU A 293 -19.27 -13.82 -32.20
CA LEU A 293 -19.39 -13.17 -30.89
C LEU A 293 -18.05 -12.61 -30.43
N ILE A 294 -18.06 -11.36 -29.94
CA ILE A 294 -16.91 -10.72 -29.29
C ILE A 294 -17.28 -10.43 -27.84
N ASP A 295 -16.69 -11.18 -26.89
CA ASP A 295 -17.11 -11.19 -25.49
C ASP A 295 -18.65 -11.28 -25.32
N GLY A 296 -19.34 -11.99 -26.21
CA GLY A 296 -20.80 -12.12 -26.23
C GLY A 296 -21.58 -11.01 -26.96
N ILE A 297 -20.91 -10.07 -27.66
CA ILE A 297 -21.55 -9.07 -28.54
C ILE A 297 -21.73 -9.72 -29.90
N ALA A 298 -22.95 -9.75 -30.43
CA ALA A 298 -23.21 -10.36 -31.73
C ALA A 298 -22.63 -9.52 -32.87
N ILE A 299 -22.01 -10.21 -33.82
CA ILE A 299 -21.63 -9.68 -35.14
C ILE A 299 -22.67 -10.18 -36.14
N ARG A 300 -23.09 -9.32 -37.08
CA ARG A 300 -24.00 -9.69 -38.18
C ARG A 300 -23.29 -10.68 -39.12
N GLU A 301 -24.05 -11.52 -39.82
CA GLU A 301 -23.51 -12.56 -40.70
C GLU A 301 -22.57 -12.03 -41.81
N ASP A 302 -22.76 -10.77 -42.22
CA ASP A 302 -21.91 -10.08 -43.20
C ASP A 302 -20.67 -9.40 -42.59
N GLY A 303 -20.41 -9.61 -41.29
CA GLY A 303 -19.25 -9.07 -40.57
C GLY A 303 -19.44 -7.67 -39.98
N VAL A 304 -20.61 -7.03 -40.15
CA VAL A 304 -20.88 -5.72 -39.55
C VAL A 304 -21.08 -5.85 -38.04
N ALA A 305 -20.32 -5.05 -37.30
CA ALA A 305 -20.26 -5.09 -35.84
C ALA A 305 -20.60 -3.71 -35.25
N PRO A 306 -21.18 -3.64 -34.02
CA PRO A 306 -21.50 -2.37 -33.39
C PRO A 306 -20.25 -1.55 -33.06
N LEU A 307 -20.43 -0.23 -32.94
CA LEU A 307 -19.39 0.69 -32.44
C LEU A 307 -19.00 0.34 -31.00
N PHE A 308 -17.72 0.48 -30.67
CA PHE A 308 -17.20 0.27 -29.33
C PHE A 308 -17.47 1.50 -28.46
N CYS A 309 -18.55 1.45 -27.67
CA CYS A 309 -18.86 2.44 -26.65
C CYS A 309 -18.16 2.14 -25.32
N LEU A 310 -17.43 3.12 -24.80
CA LEU A 310 -16.66 3.05 -23.54
C LEU A 310 -17.54 3.22 -22.28
N ASP A 311 -18.81 3.63 -22.44
CA ASP A 311 -19.79 3.81 -21.35
C ASP A 311 -20.78 2.63 -21.25
N VAL A 312 -20.42 1.46 -21.78
CA VAL A 312 -21.21 0.22 -21.63
C VAL A 312 -20.52 -0.68 -20.62
N ASN A 313 -21.24 -1.12 -19.59
CA ASN A 313 -20.72 -2.11 -18.65
C ASN A 313 -20.47 -3.42 -19.39
N MET A 314 -19.21 -3.89 -19.41
CA MET A 314 -18.81 -5.04 -20.21
C MET A 314 -19.59 -6.33 -19.88
N LEU A 315 -20.02 -6.49 -18.61
CA LEU A 315 -20.69 -7.70 -18.13
C LEU A 315 -22.17 -7.71 -18.48
N THR A 316 -22.84 -6.55 -18.36
CA THR A 316 -24.30 -6.47 -18.55
C THR A 316 -24.70 -5.91 -19.91
N GLY A 317 -23.79 -5.28 -20.66
CA GLY A 317 -24.11 -4.66 -21.95
C GLY A 317 -24.97 -3.39 -21.83
N LEU A 318 -25.09 -2.86 -20.61
CA LEU A 318 -25.93 -1.71 -20.27
C LEU A 318 -25.08 -0.48 -20.03
N ARG A 319 -25.58 0.70 -20.38
CA ARG A 319 -24.98 1.97 -19.99
C ARG A 319 -25.19 2.26 -18.51
N SER A 320 -24.39 3.18 -17.96
CA SER A 320 -24.36 3.51 -16.54
C SER A 320 -25.74 3.72 -15.89
N PRO A 321 -26.69 4.51 -16.46
CA PRO A 321 -28.01 4.70 -15.85
C PRO A 321 -28.83 3.40 -15.76
N SER A 322 -28.95 2.66 -16.86
CA SER A 322 -29.71 1.41 -16.90
C SER A 322 -29.05 0.29 -16.11
N HIS A 323 -27.71 0.29 -16.01
CA HIS A 323 -26.98 -0.64 -15.15
C HIS A 323 -27.30 -0.41 -13.68
N ILE A 324 -27.39 0.85 -13.23
CA ILE A 324 -27.74 1.19 -11.84
C ILE A 324 -29.16 0.70 -11.53
N GLU A 325 -30.13 1.03 -12.38
CA GLU A 325 -31.53 0.61 -12.21
C GLU A 325 -31.66 -0.92 -12.19
N PHE A 326 -30.93 -1.60 -13.07
CA PHE A 326 -30.86 -3.06 -13.09
C PHE A 326 -30.34 -3.63 -11.76
N VAL A 327 -29.24 -3.08 -11.24
CA VAL A 327 -28.63 -3.53 -9.97
C VAL A 327 -29.57 -3.26 -8.79
N GLU A 328 -30.26 -2.12 -8.75
CA GLU A 328 -31.24 -1.80 -7.71
C GLU A 328 -32.46 -2.75 -7.74
N LEU A 329 -32.97 -3.05 -8.94
CA LEU A 329 -34.05 -4.02 -9.11
C LEU A 329 -33.60 -5.42 -8.66
N LEU A 330 -32.38 -5.83 -9.04
CA LEU A 330 -31.78 -7.09 -8.62
C LEU A 330 -31.67 -7.19 -7.10
N LYS A 331 -31.20 -6.14 -6.44
CA LYS A 331 -31.09 -6.07 -4.98
C LYS A 331 -32.44 -6.13 -4.28
N THR A 332 -33.44 -5.44 -4.81
CA THR A 332 -34.81 -5.49 -4.29
C THR A 332 -35.37 -6.91 -4.35
N CYS A 333 -35.06 -7.66 -5.41
CA CYS A 333 -35.55 -9.01 -5.61
C CYS A 333 -34.73 -10.11 -4.90
N THR A 334 -33.45 -9.90 -4.61
CA THR A 334 -32.52 -10.95 -4.15
C THR A 334 -31.62 -10.57 -2.96
N GLY A 335 -31.81 -9.37 -2.42
CA GLY A 335 -31.08 -8.80 -1.27
C GLY A 335 -29.86 -7.96 -1.67
N GLU A 336 -29.39 -7.12 -0.73
CA GLU A 336 -28.30 -6.14 -0.95
C GLU A 336 -26.97 -6.70 -1.47
N LYS A 337 -26.69 -7.99 -1.19
CA LYS A 337 -25.44 -8.67 -1.59
C LYS A 337 -25.54 -9.38 -2.95
N ALA A 338 -26.54 -9.07 -3.76
CA ALA A 338 -26.72 -9.68 -5.06
C ALA A 338 -25.68 -9.22 -6.08
N ALA A 339 -25.02 -10.17 -6.74
CA ALA A 339 -24.11 -9.90 -7.83
C ALA A 339 -24.83 -10.06 -9.18
N PRO A 340 -24.55 -9.21 -10.20
CA PRO A 340 -25.19 -9.28 -11.52
C PRO A 340 -25.23 -10.69 -12.13
N LEU A 341 -24.12 -11.43 -12.05
CA LEU A 341 -23.99 -12.78 -12.59
C LEU A 341 -24.93 -13.83 -11.99
N LYS A 342 -25.65 -13.54 -10.89
CA LYS A 342 -26.73 -14.43 -10.41
C LYS A 342 -27.87 -14.57 -11.43
N LEU A 343 -28.02 -13.60 -12.32
CA LEU A 343 -29.01 -13.62 -13.40
C LEU A 343 -28.58 -14.51 -14.58
N ALA A 344 -27.29 -14.78 -14.75
CA ALA A 344 -26.78 -15.55 -15.88
C ALA A 344 -27.44 -16.94 -15.92
N ASN A 345 -28.15 -17.23 -17.02
CA ASN A 345 -28.88 -18.48 -17.24
C ASN A 345 -29.92 -18.82 -16.14
N ASN A 346 -30.44 -17.81 -15.43
CA ASN A 346 -31.43 -17.97 -14.36
C ASN A 346 -32.79 -17.37 -14.77
N GLU A 347 -33.54 -18.14 -15.56
CA GLU A 347 -34.85 -17.74 -16.09
C GLU A 347 -35.88 -17.40 -15.00
N PRO A 348 -36.03 -18.16 -13.89
CA PRO A 348 -36.93 -17.78 -12.81
C PRO A 348 -36.61 -16.42 -12.18
N LEU A 349 -35.32 -16.08 -12.07
CA LEU A 349 -34.91 -14.76 -11.58
C LEU A 349 -35.18 -13.66 -12.61
N LYS A 350 -34.96 -13.93 -13.90
CA LYS A 350 -35.32 -13.02 -14.99
C LYS A 350 -36.82 -12.66 -14.92
N ASP A 351 -37.68 -13.66 -14.83
CA ASP A 351 -39.14 -13.46 -14.78
C ASP A 351 -39.56 -12.67 -13.54
N LYS A 352 -38.93 -12.95 -12.39
CA LYS A 352 -39.14 -12.19 -11.17
C LYS A 352 -38.78 -10.71 -11.32
N LEU A 353 -37.64 -10.41 -11.99
CA LEU A 353 -37.21 -9.04 -12.25
C LEU A 353 -38.14 -8.34 -13.24
N ILE A 354 -38.57 -9.02 -14.30
CA ILE A 354 -39.53 -8.49 -15.28
C ILE A 354 -40.86 -8.16 -14.59
N ALA A 355 -41.37 -9.04 -13.73
CA ALA A 355 -42.57 -8.77 -12.95
C ALA A 355 -42.37 -7.57 -12.00
N ALA A 356 -41.21 -7.45 -11.37
CA ALA A 356 -40.86 -6.35 -10.48
C ALA A 356 -40.67 -5.00 -11.21
N ALA A 357 -40.42 -5.02 -12.52
CA ALA A 357 -40.39 -3.81 -13.34
C ALA A 357 -41.78 -3.16 -13.52
N ASN A 358 -42.86 -3.82 -13.07
CA ASN A 358 -44.21 -3.26 -12.96
C ASN A 358 -44.73 -2.58 -14.24
N GLY A 359 -44.43 -3.17 -15.40
CA GLY A 359 -44.88 -2.67 -16.70
C GLY A 359 -44.01 -1.56 -17.31
N ASP A 360 -42.92 -1.14 -16.68
CA ASP A 360 -41.92 -0.26 -17.31
C ASP A 360 -41.21 -1.01 -18.45
N THR A 361 -41.59 -0.71 -19.69
CA THR A 361 -41.08 -1.37 -20.89
C THR A 361 -39.58 -1.19 -21.07
N ARG A 362 -39.02 -0.04 -20.68
CA ARG A 362 -37.58 0.23 -20.76
C ARG A 362 -36.83 -0.62 -19.76
N LEU A 363 -37.34 -0.74 -18.53
CA LEU A 363 -36.72 -1.55 -17.47
C LEU A 363 -36.85 -3.06 -17.74
N VAL A 364 -37.96 -3.51 -18.33
CA VAL A 364 -38.10 -4.88 -18.84
C VAL A 364 -37.01 -5.17 -19.87
N ARG A 365 -36.84 -4.28 -20.86
CA ARG A 365 -35.78 -4.41 -21.88
C ARG A 365 -34.38 -4.40 -21.27
N THR A 366 -34.15 -3.59 -20.24
CA THR A 366 -32.89 -3.58 -19.47
C THR A 366 -32.56 -4.97 -18.90
N VAL A 367 -33.55 -5.65 -18.30
CA VAL A 367 -33.39 -6.99 -17.73
C VAL A 367 -33.07 -8.03 -18.81
N GLU A 368 -33.74 -7.95 -19.96
CA GLU A 368 -33.49 -8.86 -21.09
C GLU A 368 -32.06 -8.72 -21.64
N ILE A 369 -31.62 -7.48 -21.90
CA ILE A 369 -30.26 -7.20 -22.37
C ILE A 369 -29.23 -7.76 -21.39
N ALA A 370 -29.41 -7.49 -20.09
CA ALA A 370 -28.52 -7.98 -19.06
C ALA A 370 -28.52 -9.51 -18.97
N TYR A 371 -29.69 -10.16 -19.03
CA TYR A 371 -29.82 -11.61 -18.96
C TYR A 371 -29.04 -12.31 -20.08
N ASP A 372 -29.27 -11.89 -21.33
CA ASP A 372 -28.63 -12.48 -22.51
C ASP A 372 -27.11 -12.26 -22.48
N ARG A 373 -26.69 -11.04 -22.14
CA ARG A 373 -25.27 -10.69 -22.05
C ARG A 373 -24.56 -11.50 -20.97
N LEU A 374 -25.12 -11.54 -19.76
CA LEU A 374 -24.52 -12.22 -18.62
C LEU A 374 -24.44 -13.74 -18.86
N GLY A 375 -25.42 -14.35 -19.54
CA GLY A 375 -25.37 -15.76 -19.92
C GLY A 375 -24.17 -16.09 -20.81
N LYS A 376 -23.92 -15.27 -21.84
CA LYS A 376 -22.78 -15.43 -22.76
C LYS A 376 -21.43 -15.20 -22.05
N ILE A 377 -21.31 -14.11 -21.28
CA ILE A 377 -20.10 -13.81 -20.49
C ILE A 377 -19.82 -14.93 -19.49
N ASN A 378 -20.85 -15.44 -18.80
CA ASN A 378 -20.67 -16.52 -17.83
C ASN A 378 -20.13 -17.80 -18.49
N ARG A 379 -20.56 -18.12 -19.72
CA ARG A 379 -19.99 -19.25 -20.48
C ARG A 379 -18.50 -19.06 -20.75
N ILE A 380 -18.08 -17.87 -21.19
CA ILE A 380 -16.66 -17.54 -21.41
C ILE A 380 -15.86 -17.74 -20.11
N LEU A 381 -16.35 -17.17 -19.00
CA LEU A 381 -15.70 -17.27 -17.70
C LEU A 381 -15.60 -18.72 -17.18
N VAL A 382 -16.65 -19.54 -17.37
CA VAL A 382 -16.66 -20.95 -16.99
C VAL A 382 -15.66 -21.76 -17.82
N ASN A 383 -15.64 -21.57 -19.14
CA ASN A 383 -14.70 -22.25 -20.03
C ASN A 383 -13.25 -21.90 -19.67
N ALA A 384 -12.95 -20.60 -19.52
CA ALA A 384 -11.63 -20.16 -19.10
C ALA A 384 -11.22 -20.74 -17.73
N THR A 385 -12.16 -20.84 -16.79
CA THR A 385 -11.91 -21.50 -15.51
C THR A 385 -11.56 -22.97 -15.71
N GLN A 386 -12.31 -23.72 -16.52
CA GLN A 386 -12.03 -25.14 -16.79
C GLN A 386 -10.64 -25.35 -17.42
N GLU A 387 -10.26 -24.50 -18.37
CA GLU A 387 -8.95 -24.54 -19.01
C GLU A 387 -7.81 -24.28 -18.01
N ILE A 388 -7.97 -23.30 -17.11
CA ILE A 388 -6.98 -22.99 -16.07
C ILE A 388 -6.73 -24.18 -15.14
N PHE A 389 -7.77 -24.97 -14.84
CA PHE A 389 -7.67 -26.14 -13.97
C PHE A 389 -7.34 -27.45 -14.71
N ALA A 390 -7.21 -27.42 -16.04
CA ALA A 390 -6.88 -28.61 -16.81
C ALA A 390 -5.55 -29.22 -16.32
N GLY A 391 -5.58 -30.50 -15.96
CA GLY A 391 -4.41 -31.23 -15.47
C GLY A 391 -3.99 -30.93 -14.02
N LYS A 392 -4.74 -30.11 -13.27
CA LYS A 392 -4.45 -29.83 -11.85
C LYS A 392 -5.17 -30.82 -10.94
N THR A 393 -4.52 -31.20 -9.84
CA THR A 393 -5.06 -32.17 -8.88
C THR A 393 -5.10 -31.61 -7.46
N PRO A 394 -6.10 -31.99 -6.64
CA PRO A 394 -6.13 -31.62 -5.23
C PRO A 394 -4.84 -32.01 -4.49
N ASP A 395 -4.41 -31.15 -3.57
CA ASP A 395 -3.27 -31.38 -2.70
C ASP A 395 -3.77 -31.74 -1.29
N VAL A 396 -3.05 -32.65 -0.60
CA VAL A 396 -3.37 -33.04 0.78
C VAL A 396 -3.18 -31.86 1.73
N ASN A 397 -2.21 -30.99 1.45
CA ASN A 397 -1.89 -29.80 2.22
C ASN A 397 -1.85 -28.59 1.28
N PRO A 398 -3.02 -28.09 0.82
CA PRO A 398 -3.08 -27.09 -0.22
C PRO A 398 -2.49 -25.76 0.24
N LYS A 399 -1.85 -25.04 -0.67
CA LYS A 399 -1.08 -23.82 -0.40
C LYS A 399 -1.67 -22.63 -1.15
N LEU A 400 -1.76 -21.50 -0.45
CA LEU A 400 -2.01 -20.19 -1.03
C LEU A 400 -0.70 -19.40 -1.00
N PHE A 401 -0.14 -19.11 -2.16
CA PHE A 401 0.94 -18.15 -2.33
C PHE A 401 0.34 -16.81 -2.75
N MET A 402 0.67 -15.73 -2.05
CA MET A 402 0.18 -14.40 -2.37
C MET A 402 1.33 -13.44 -2.57
N CYS A 403 1.28 -12.69 -3.68
CA CYS A 403 2.26 -11.68 -3.97
C CYS A 403 2.00 -10.40 -3.15
N MET A 404 3.07 -9.76 -2.67
CA MET A 404 3.02 -8.40 -2.15
C MET A 404 4.14 -7.55 -2.77
N GLY A 405 3.81 -6.34 -3.20
CA GLY A 405 4.80 -5.45 -3.79
C GLY A 405 4.18 -4.39 -4.67
N GLY A 406 4.84 -3.22 -4.72
CA GLY A 406 4.48 -2.17 -5.66
C GLY A 406 4.68 -2.62 -7.10
N ALA A 407 4.02 -1.94 -8.04
CA ALA A 407 4.22 -2.26 -9.45
C ALA A 407 5.68 -2.08 -9.88
N GLY A 408 6.16 -2.97 -10.74
CA GLY A 408 7.56 -2.98 -11.16
C GLY A 408 8.55 -3.49 -10.10
N SER A 409 8.10 -3.96 -8.93
CA SER A 409 9.01 -4.50 -7.89
C SER A 409 9.63 -5.86 -8.23
N GLY A 410 9.19 -6.54 -9.30
CA GLY A 410 9.70 -7.85 -9.71
C GLY A 410 9.14 -9.00 -8.89
N LYS A 411 7.82 -9.18 -8.91
CA LYS A 411 7.10 -10.23 -8.15
C LYS A 411 7.30 -11.66 -8.72
N THR A 412 8.15 -11.84 -9.72
CA THR A 412 8.45 -13.15 -10.34
C THR A 412 9.05 -14.14 -9.35
N ALA A 413 9.76 -13.68 -8.32
CA ALA A 413 10.25 -14.53 -7.24
C ALA A 413 9.15 -15.34 -6.53
N VAL A 414 7.89 -14.88 -6.56
CA VAL A 414 6.77 -15.61 -5.96
C VAL A 414 6.37 -16.84 -6.79
N GLU A 415 6.47 -16.74 -8.12
CA GLU A 415 6.22 -17.85 -9.03
C GLU A 415 7.30 -18.93 -8.86
N GLU A 416 8.57 -18.52 -8.72
CA GLU A 416 9.69 -19.44 -8.42
C GLU A 416 9.45 -20.22 -7.12
N ILE A 417 8.98 -19.55 -6.06
CA ILE A 417 8.63 -20.20 -4.80
C ILE A 417 7.45 -21.16 -4.97
N ALA A 418 6.37 -20.74 -5.66
CA ALA A 418 5.23 -21.63 -5.88
C ALA A 418 5.63 -22.89 -6.66
N GLN A 419 6.44 -22.72 -7.71
CA GLN A 419 6.98 -23.81 -8.51
C GLN A 419 7.85 -24.75 -7.67
N ALA A 420 8.75 -24.24 -6.84
CA ALA A 420 9.60 -25.07 -5.98
C ALA A 420 8.77 -25.91 -4.99
N HIS A 421 7.69 -25.36 -4.44
CA HIS A 421 6.85 -26.03 -3.46
C HIS A 421 5.79 -26.99 -4.04
N CYS A 422 5.38 -26.80 -5.30
CA CYS A 422 4.23 -27.47 -5.89
C CYS A 422 4.49 -28.10 -7.26
N GLY A 423 5.69 -27.92 -7.84
CA GLY A 423 5.92 -28.15 -9.26
C GLY A 423 4.90 -27.38 -10.10
N ASP A 424 4.40 -27.98 -11.17
CA ASP A 424 3.35 -27.37 -11.99
C ASP A 424 1.95 -27.50 -11.36
N ASN A 425 1.78 -28.15 -10.20
CA ASN A 425 0.46 -28.39 -9.62
C ASN A 425 -0.06 -27.21 -8.79
N PHE A 426 -0.18 -26.04 -9.42
CA PHE A 426 -0.88 -24.87 -8.92
C PHE A 426 -1.54 -24.08 -10.06
N VAL A 427 -2.50 -23.22 -9.71
CA VAL A 427 -3.12 -22.27 -10.64
C VAL A 427 -2.72 -20.84 -10.31
N VAL A 428 -2.62 -19.98 -11.32
CA VAL A 428 -2.31 -18.55 -11.14
C VAL A 428 -3.60 -17.74 -11.28
N ALA A 429 -3.92 -16.96 -10.24
CA ALA A 429 -5.04 -16.03 -10.21
C ALA A 429 -4.52 -14.60 -10.44
N SER A 430 -4.21 -14.24 -11.70
CA SER A 430 -3.65 -12.93 -12.08
C SER A 430 -4.65 -12.05 -12.83
N LEU A 431 -4.83 -10.81 -12.38
CA LEU A 431 -5.66 -9.83 -13.10
C LEU A 431 -5.07 -9.48 -14.46
N ASP A 432 -3.75 -9.35 -14.54
CA ASP A 432 -3.09 -8.90 -15.77
C ASP A 432 -3.24 -9.96 -16.87
N GLU A 433 -3.12 -11.24 -16.52
CA GLU A 433 -3.36 -12.35 -17.46
C GLU A 433 -4.85 -12.53 -17.80
N PHE A 434 -5.74 -12.40 -16.81
CA PHE A 434 -7.18 -12.59 -17.04
C PHE A 434 -7.83 -11.48 -17.87
N ARG A 435 -7.23 -10.28 -17.93
CA ARG A 435 -7.67 -9.26 -18.91
C ARG A 435 -7.44 -9.70 -20.34
N LYS A 436 -6.35 -10.43 -20.63
CA LYS A 436 -6.00 -10.88 -21.99
C LYS A 436 -6.97 -11.91 -22.56
N VAL A 437 -7.78 -12.53 -21.70
CA VAL A 437 -8.86 -13.46 -22.09
C VAL A 437 -10.03 -12.71 -22.74
N SER A 438 -10.21 -11.42 -22.46
CA SER A 438 -11.27 -10.60 -23.07
C SER A 438 -10.89 -10.18 -24.49
N ASP A 439 -11.78 -10.40 -25.46
CA ASP A 439 -11.62 -9.89 -26.82
C ASP A 439 -11.57 -8.35 -26.84
N LEU A 440 -12.42 -7.71 -26.04
CA LEU A 440 -12.51 -6.24 -25.97
C LEU A 440 -11.21 -5.62 -25.42
N TYR A 441 -10.51 -6.30 -24.50
CA TYR A 441 -9.18 -5.86 -24.04
C TYR A 441 -8.17 -5.78 -25.19
N ARG A 442 -8.19 -6.76 -26.08
CA ARG A 442 -7.26 -6.83 -27.21
C ARG A 442 -7.54 -5.73 -28.23
N ILE A 443 -8.80 -5.37 -28.43
CA ILE A 443 -9.19 -4.26 -29.31
C ILE A 443 -8.76 -2.91 -28.73
N LEU A 444 -8.99 -2.70 -27.44
CA LEU A 444 -8.53 -1.48 -26.77
C LEU A 444 -7.01 -1.35 -26.82
N THR A 445 -6.31 -2.48 -26.70
CA THR A 445 -4.86 -2.57 -26.88
C THR A 445 -4.41 -2.23 -28.29
N ALA A 446 -5.09 -2.78 -29.31
CA ALA A 446 -4.81 -2.45 -30.71
C ALA A 446 -5.08 -0.96 -31.03
N ALA A 447 -6.07 -0.36 -30.37
CA ALA A 447 -6.35 1.07 -30.49
C ALA A 447 -5.36 1.97 -29.73
N ASN A 448 -4.38 1.40 -29.01
CA ASN A 448 -3.47 2.11 -28.11
C ASN A 448 -4.21 3.01 -27.10
N HIS A 449 -5.38 2.55 -26.65
CA HIS A 449 -6.14 3.21 -25.60
C HIS A 449 -5.61 2.75 -24.23
N HIS A 450 -5.60 3.64 -23.23
CA HIS A 450 -5.12 3.32 -21.87
C HIS A 450 -6.22 3.15 -20.81
N SER A 451 -7.46 3.59 -21.06
CA SER A 451 -8.54 3.42 -20.06
C SER A 451 -9.05 1.97 -19.97
N ASP A 452 -8.53 1.09 -20.82
CA ASP A 452 -8.83 -0.34 -20.91
C ASP A 452 -8.17 -1.17 -19.82
N ASP A 453 -6.96 -0.80 -19.45
CA ASP A 453 -6.12 -1.52 -18.51
C ASP A 453 -6.71 -1.54 -17.08
N TYR A 454 -7.62 -0.62 -16.74
CA TYR A 454 -8.02 -0.42 -15.34
C TYR A 454 -9.51 -0.26 -15.05
N VAL A 455 -10.35 0.13 -16.01
CA VAL A 455 -11.76 0.46 -15.70
C VAL A 455 -12.72 -0.39 -16.51
N TYR A 456 -12.55 -0.45 -17.83
CA TYR A 456 -13.52 -1.12 -18.69
C TYR A 456 -13.52 -2.65 -18.53
N VAL A 457 -12.33 -3.28 -18.59
CA VAL A 457 -12.17 -4.76 -18.55
C VAL A 457 -12.07 -5.30 -17.13
N GLU A 458 -11.84 -4.43 -16.14
CA GLU A 458 -11.62 -4.81 -14.75
C GLU A 458 -12.74 -5.71 -14.17
N PRO A 459 -14.05 -5.45 -14.39
CA PRO A 459 -15.12 -6.30 -13.85
C PRO A 459 -15.04 -7.77 -14.30
N PHE A 460 -14.68 -8.03 -15.56
CA PHE A 460 -14.49 -9.38 -16.09
C PHE A 460 -13.29 -10.07 -15.48
N ALA A 461 -12.13 -9.42 -15.49
CA ALA A 461 -10.89 -10.00 -14.94
C ALA A 461 -11.02 -10.26 -13.43
N ASN A 462 -11.64 -9.34 -12.67
CA ASN A 462 -11.93 -9.55 -11.25
C ASN A 462 -12.84 -10.76 -11.05
N ARG A 463 -13.88 -10.91 -11.88
CA ARG A 463 -14.80 -12.05 -11.76
C ARG A 463 -14.09 -13.37 -12.06
N LEU A 464 -13.32 -13.46 -13.13
CA LEU A 464 -12.55 -14.67 -13.45
C LEU A 464 -11.61 -15.03 -12.30
N ARG A 465 -10.93 -14.03 -11.74
CA ARG A 465 -10.06 -14.24 -10.58
C ARG A 465 -10.81 -14.77 -9.35
N ASP A 466 -11.98 -14.24 -9.07
CA ASP A 466 -12.81 -14.71 -7.96
C ASP A 466 -13.31 -16.14 -8.21
N MET A 467 -13.68 -16.49 -9.44
CA MET A 467 -14.08 -17.86 -9.81
C MET A 467 -12.93 -18.85 -9.67
N VAL A 468 -11.73 -18.50 -10.16
CA VAL A 468 -10.52 -19.32 -10.01
C VAL A 468 -10.16 -19.50 -8.54
N ALA A 469 -10.17 -18.43 -7.74
CA ALA A 469 -9.88 -18.52 -6.32
C ALA A 469 -10.92 -19.35 -5.55
N GLN A 470 -12.22 -19.22 -5.87
CA GLN A 470 -13.27 -20.02 -5.26
C GLN A 470 -13.17 -21.50 -5.63
N HIS A 471 -12.88 -21.80 -6.90
CA HIS A 471 -12.72 -23.17 -7.37
C HIS A 471 -11.49 -23.83 -6.75
N ALA A 472 -10.34 -23.16 -6.74
CA ALA A 472 -9.12 -23.67 -6.09
C ALA A 472 -9.38 -23.99 -4.62
N LYS A 473 -10.03 -23.07 -3.90
CA LYS A 473 -10.38 -23.25 -2.49
C LYS A 473 -11.32 -24.44 -2.25
N ALA A 474 -12.36 -24.59 -3.08
CA ALA A 474 -13.33 -25.67 -2.94
C ALA A 474 -12.74 -27.03 -3.31
N ALA A 475 -11.87 -27.08 -4.32
CA ALA A 475 -11.23 -28.29 -4.80
C ALA A 475 -9.96 -28.69 -4.02
N GLY A 476 -9.44 -27.82 -3.15
CA GLY A 476 -8.18 -28.05 -2.44
C GLY A 476 -6.96 -28.03 -3.38
N ILE A 477 -6.94 -27.15 -4.37
CA ILE A 477 -5.84 -27.03 -5.35
C ILE A 477 -4.96 -25.83 -4.98
N ASN A 478 -3.63 -26.00 -5.07
CA ASN A 478 -2.68 -24.92 -4.79
C ASN A 478 -2.92 -23.72 -5.71
N ILE A 479 -2.73 -22.51 -5.17
CA ILE A 479 -2.99 -21.28 -5.91
C ILE A 479 -1.93 -20.22 -5.63
N LEU A 480 -1.47 -19.57 -6.69
CA LEU A 480 -0.74 -18.31 -6.64
C LEU A 480 -1.72 -17.17 -6.92
N TYR A 481 -1.98 -16.34 -5.91
CA TYR A 481 -2.82 -15.16 -6.01
C TYR A 481 -1.96 -13.94 -6.34
N ASP A 482 -1.94 -13.57 -7.62
CA ASP A 482 -1.16 -12.43 -8.10
C ASP A 482 -1.91 -11.11 -7.88
N GLY A 483 -1.19 -10.17 -7.31
CA GLY A 483 -1.70 -8.87 -6.91
C GLY A 483 -0.63 -8.06 -6.19
N THR A 484 -1.01 -6.83 -5.82
CA THR A 484 -0.08 -5.94 -5.09
C THR A 484 0.03 -6.29 -3.61
N GLY A 485 -0.94 -7.02 -3.03
CA GLY A 485 -1.04 -7.22 -1.59
C GLY A 485 -1.29 -5.92 -0.78
N ILE A 486 -1.57 -4.79 -1.45
CA ILE A 486 -1.53 -3.44 -0.88
C ILE A 486 -2.79 -2.65 -1.25
N PRO A 487 -3.52 -2.04 -0.30
CA PRO A 487 -3.36 -2.22 1.15
C PRO A 487 -3.74 -3.65 1.56
N TYR A 488 -3.04 -4.23 2.53
CA TYR A 488 -3.31 -5.59 3.01
C TYR A 488 -4.75 -5.75 3.53
N GLN A 489 -5.20 -4.83 4.38
CA GLN A 489 -6.57 -4.82 4.92
C GLN A 489 -7.48 -3.85 4.16
N PRO A 490 -8.78 -4.16 4.00
CA PRO A 490 -9.45 -5.40 4.42
C PRO A 490 -9.38 -6.52 3.37
N ARG A 491 -9.00 -6.20 2.13
CA ARG A 491 -9.16 -7.11 0.97
C ARG A 491 -8.31 -8.37 1.08
N TYR A 492 -6.99 -8.23 1.17
CA TYR A 492 -6.08 -9.38 1.13
C TYR A 492 -6.10 -10.17 2.44
N SER A 493 -6.29 -9.50 3.59
CA SER A 493 -6.54 -10.18 4.87
C SER A 493 -7.79 -11.06 4.82
N THR A 494 -8.86 -10.62 4.15
CA THR A 494 -10.07 -11.45 3.98
C THR A 494 -9.78 -12.71 3.16
N ILE A 495 -8.98 -12.60 2.10
CA ILE A 495 -8.58 -13.74 1.28
C ILE A 495 -7.75 -14.72 2.12
N ILE A 496 -6.72 -14.26 2.83
CA ILE A 496 -5.90 -15.08 3.73
C ILE A 496 -6.80 -15.82 4.74
N ASN A 497 -7.69 -15.11 5.44
CA ASN A 497 -8.63 -15.70 6.40
C ASN A 497 -9.52 -16.79 5.77
N GLN A 498 -10.05 -16.55 4.57
CA GLN A 498 -10.93 -17.50 3.90
C GLN A 498 -10.20 -18.77 3.46
N PHE A 499 -8.96 -18.66 2.96
CA PHE A 499 -8.16 -19.81 2.57
C PHE A 499 -7.65 -20.58 3.80
N LYS A 500 -7.23 -19.86 4.85
CA LYS A 500 -6.85 -20.49 6.12
C LYS A 500 -8.00 -21.30 6.72
N ALA A 501 -9.21 -20.74 6.71
CA ALA A 501 -10.41 -21.44 7.16
C ALA A 501 -10.77 -22.66 6.30
N ALA A 502 -10.34 -22.69 5.03
CA ALA A 502 -10.48 -23.84 4.14
C ALA A 502 -9.33 -24.87 4.27
N GLY A 503 -8.44 -24.72 5.25
CA GLY A 503 -7.36 -25.67 5.52
C GLY A 503 -6.07 -25.42 4.75
N PHE A 504 -5.94 -24.29 4.05
CA PHE A 504 -4.73 -23.99 3.30
C PHE A 504 -3.59 -23.51 4.21
N TYR A 505 -2.36 -23.88 3.86
CA TYR A 505 -1.17 -23.16 4.30
C TYR A 505 -1.08 -21.84 3.53
N THR A 506 -0.92 -20.73 4.24
CA THR A 506 -0.99 -19.40 3.64
C THR A 506 0.35 -18.68 3.72
N GLN A 507 0.84 -18.22 2.57
CA GLN A 507 2.14 -17.58 2.45
C GLN A 507 2.04 -16.28 1.66
N ILE A 508 2.65 -15.23 2.18
CA ILE A 508 2.89 -13.98 1.45
C ILE A 508 4.38 -13.85 1.16
N THR A 509 4.72 -13.67 -0.10
CA THR A 509 6.07 -13.27 -0.49
C THR A 509 6.01 -11.82 -0.96
N ALA A 510 6.66 -10.94 -0.20
CA ALA A 510 6.81 -9.54 -0.54
C ALA A 510 8.10 -9.30 -1.33
N VAL A 511 8.03 -8.51 -2.40
CA VAL A 511 9.21 -8.08 -3.15
C VAL A 511 9.27 -6.56 -3.18
N ASP A 512 10.39 -6.03 -2.73
CA ASP A 512 10.66 -4.60 -2.63
C ASP A 512 11.73 -4.13 -3.60
N ALA A 513 11.50 -2.96 -4.23
CA ALA A 513 12.46 -2.31 -5.12
C ALA A 513 12.46 -0.80 -4.87
N PHE A 514 13.61 -0.15 -4.93
CA PHE A 514 13.72 1.30 -4.69
C PHE A 514 12.86 2.12 -5.67
N LEU A 515 12.06 3.04 -5.12
CA LEU A 515 11.30 4.01 -5.94
C LEU A 515 12.27 4.94 -6.67
N VAL A 516 13.14 5.56 -5.87
CA VAL A 516 14.26 6.43 -6.24
C VAL A 516 15.51 5.86 -5.58
N LYS A 517 16.65 5.91 -6.26
CA LYS A 517 17.92 5.53 -5.63
C LYS A 517 18.38 6.65 -4.68
N PRO A 518 18.87 6.33 -3.48
CA PRO A 518 19.49 7.32 -2.62
C PRO A 518 20.76 7.87 -3.27
N THR A 519 20.92 9.19 -3.24
CA THR A 519 22.14 9.84 -3.74
C THR A 519 23.38 9.31 -3.02
N GLY A 520 24.38 8.87 -3.79
CA GLY A 520 25.65 8.34 -3.28
C GLY A 520 25.62 6.85 -2.92
N ARG A 521 24.60 6.11 -3.35
CA ARG A 521 24.45 4.65 -3.24
C ARG A 521 24.22 3.98 -4.59
N GLU A 522 24.49 4.66 -5.69
CA GLU A 522 24.22 4.19 -7.05
C GLU A 522 25.02 2.92 -7.38
N ASP A 523 26.25 2.83 -6.88
CA ASP A 523 27.14 1.66 -7.07
C ASP A 523 26.63 0.41 -6.32
N GLU A 524 25.86 0.59 -5.24
CA GLU A 524 25.27 -0.52 -4.48
C GLU A 524 24.01 -1.10 -5.18
N LEU A 525 23.43 -0.35 -6.12
CA LEU A 525 22.12 -0.64 -6.70
C LEU A 525 22.27 -0.71 -8.23
N SER A 526 22.51 -1.88 -8.82
CA SER A 526 22.67 -1.96 -10.30
C SER A 526 21.36 -1.65 -11.02
N ARG A 527 20.22 -2.10 -10.48
CA ARG A 527 18.91 -1.94 -11.11
C ARG A 527 18.41 -0.50 -11.08
N SER A 528 17.84 -0.02 -12.18
CA SER A 528 17.18 1.30 -12.21
C SER A 528 16.02 1.36 -11.20
N GLY A 529 15.83 2.50 -10.53
CA GLY A 529 14.66 2.71 -9.67
C GLY A 529 13.35 2.46 -10.42
N VAL A 530 12.29 2.10 -9.68
CA VAL A 530 10.97 1.76 -10.24
C VAL A 530 10.46 2.85 -11.18
N ILE A 531 10.69 4.12 -10.84
CA ILE A 531 10.31 5.28 -11.65
C ILE A 531 10.90 5.19 -13.06
N ASN A 532 12.19 4.90 -13.18
CA ASN A 532 12.84 4.78 -14.49
C ASN A 532 12.37 3.53 -15.23
N SER A 533 12.10 2.43 -14.51
CA SER A 533 11.51 1.23 -15.11
C SER A 533 10.12 1.51 -15.70
N VAL A 534 9.30 2.32 -15.05
CA VAL A 534 7.95 2.66 -15.51
C VAL A 534 8.02 3.66 -16.68
N LYS A 535 8.92 4.65 -16.64
CA LYS A 535 9.20 5.55 -17.78
C LYS A 535 9.67 4.78 -19.01
N ASN A 536 10.66 3.91 -18.85
CA ASN A 536 11.19 3.10 -19.95
C ASN A 536 10.11 2.17 -20.55
N ARG A 537 9.18 1.67 -19.72
CA ARG A 537 8.04 0.87 -20.20
C ARG A 537 7.08 1.75 -21.02
N PHE A 538 6.74 2.93 -20.52
CA PHE A 538 5.91 3.88 -21.24
C PHE A 538 6.51 4.29 -22.59
N GLU A 539 7.80 4.62 -22.63
CA GLU A 539 8.50 4.97 -23.88
C GLU A 539 8.53 3.83 -24.89
N LYS A 540 8.66 2.58 -24.42
CA LYS A 540 8.71 1.40 -25.31
C LYS A 540 7.34 0.94 -25.80
N THR A 541 6.32 1.00 -24.95
CA THR A 541 5.04 0.32 -25.22
C THR A 541 3.85 1.28 -25.23
N GLY A 542 4.08 2.57 -25.02
CA GLY A 542 3.04 3.54 -24.69
C GLY A 542 2.41 3.34 -23.30
N ARG A 543 2.65 2.22 -22.60
CA ARG A 543 1.85 1.75 -21.45
C ARG A 543 2.59 1.82 -20.13
N ALA A 544 1.95 2.41 -19.11
CA ALA A 544 2.42 2.44 -17.74
C ALA A 544 1.26 2.59 -16.75
N LEU A 545 1.50 2.24 -15.48
CA LEU A 545 0.57 2.53 -14.40
C LEU A 545 0.55 4.03 -14.09
N PRO A 546 -0.61 4.59 -13.68
CA PRO A 546 -0.70 5.92 -13.09
C PRO A 546 0.40 6.18 -12.07
N TRP A 547 1.05 7.35 -12.17
CA TRP A 547 2.09 7.75 -11.22
C TRP A 547 1.58 7.67 -9.78
N VAL A 548 0.42 8.25 -9.52
CA VAL A 548 -0.21 8.24 -8.19
C VAL A 548 -0.43 6.82 -7.68
N ILE A 549 -0.85 5.89 -8.54
CA ILE A 549 -1.04 4.47 -8.16
C ILE A 549 0.32 3.81 -7.89
N THR A 550 1.31 4.02 -8.77
CA THR A 550 2.65 3.46 -8.64
C THR A 550 3.29 3.89 -7.32
N ILE A 551 3.27 5.19 -7.02
CA ILE A 551 3.82 5.75 -5.78
C ILE A 551 3.04 5.25 -4.56
N ASP A 552 1.70 5.29 -4.60
CA ASP A 552 0.86 4.84 -3.48
C ASP A 552 1.15 3.38 -3.08
N LYS A 553 1.25 2.47 -4.05
CA LYS A 553 1.53 1.06 -3.78
C LYS A 553 2.89 0.87 -3.11
N HIS A 554 3.94 1.54 -3.58
CA HIS A 554 5.27 1.42 -2.96
C HIS A 554 5.35 2.05 -1.57
N ILE A 555 4.78 3.24 -1.37
CA ILE A 555 4.80 3.94 -0.06
C ILE A 555 3.98 3.19 1.00
N ARG A 556 2.90 2.50 0.60
CA ARG A 556 2.06 1.70 1.51
C ARG A 556 2.54 0.27 1.73
N ALA A 557 3.52 -0.20 0.97
CA ALA A 557 4.04 -1.57 1.09
C ALA A 557 4.55 -1.89 2.51
N PRO A 558 5.34 -1.03 3.19
CA PRO A 558 5.83 -1.30 4.53
C PRO A 558 4.73 -1.53 5.57
N GLN A 559 3.71 -0.67 5.53
CA GLN A 559 2.58 -0.80 6.46
C GLN A 559 1.74 -2.04 6.18
N SER A 560 1.57 -2.40 4.90
CA SER A 560 0.84 -3.61 4.51
C SER A 560 1.60 -4.87 4.95
N PHE A 561 2.92 -4.87 4.82
CA PHE A 561 3.79 -5.96 5.27
C PHE A 561 3.72 -6.17 6.79
N LEU A 562 3.86 -5.10 7.59
CA LEU A 562 3.78 -5.22 9.05
C LEU A 562 2.38 -5.64 9.53
N LYS A 563 1.31 -5.19 8.86
CA LYS A 563 -0.05 -5.67 9.15
C LYS A 563 -0.24 -7.15 8.83
N ALA A 564 0.32 -7.62 7.72
CA ALA A 564 0.29 -9.04 7.35
C ALA A 564 1.12 -9.90 8.32
N LEU A 565 2.27 -9.36 8.77
CA LEU A 565 3.10 -10.00 9.77
C LEU A 565 2.33 -10.25 11.08
N GLU A 566 1.45 -9.35 11.51
CA GLU A 566 0.61 -9.55 12.70
C GLU A 566 -0.64 -10.41 12.44
N ASP A 567 -0.95 -10.78 11.19
CA ASP A 567 -2.14 -11.56 10.86
C ASP A 567 -1.97 -13.03 11.26
N THR A 568 -2.79 -13.48 12.19
CA THR A 568 -2.71 -14.81 12.75
C THR A 568 -3.17 -15.91 11.80
N SER A 569 -3.90 -15.57 10.74
CA SER A 569 -4.33 -16.52 9.73
C SER A 569 -3.30 -16.72 8.62
N LEU A 570 -2.33 -15.82 8.50
CA LEU A 570 -1.16 -16.00 7.64
C LEU A 570 -0.23 -17.02 8.28
N ASP A 571 0.38 -17.97 7.57
CA ASP A 571 1.36 -18.90 8.14
C ASP A 571 2.79 -18.37 7.99
N LYS A 572 3.10 -17.86 6.79
CA LYS A 572 4.45 -17.43 6.41
C LYS A 572 4.43 -16.08 5.71
N ILE A 573 5.40 -15.24 6.06
CA ILE A 573 5.71 -14.03 5.29
C ILE A 573 7.21 -13.91 5.06
N SER A 574 7.60 -13.53 3.85
CA SER A 574 8.99 -13.22 3.49
C SER A 574 9.09 -11.91 2.74
N LEU A 575 10.26 -11.26 2.82
CA LEU A 575 10.60 -10.03 2.12
C LEU A 575 11.86 -10.26 1.31
N PHE A 576 11.76 -10.11 0.00
CA PHE A 576 12.87 -10.11 -0.93
C PHE A 576 13.16 -8.68 -1.40
N ALA A 577 14.44 -8.40 -1.61
CA ALA A 577 14.87 -7.20 -2.30
C ALA A 577 15.19 -7.49 -3.76
N ASN A 578 14.89 -6.52 -4.61
CA ASN A 578 15.15 -6.54 -6.03
C ASN A 578 15.99 -5.32 -6.41
N ASP A 579 17.24 -5.34 -5.96
CA ASP A 579 18.18 -4.23 -6.11
C ASP A 579 19.23 -4.48 -7.19
N ALA A 580 19.43 -5.75 -7.55
CA ALA A 580 20.42 -6.25 -8.49
C ALA A 580 19.78 -6.60 -9.86
N ASP A 581 20.55 -7.29 -10.69
CA ASP A 581 20.12 -7.71 -12.02
C ASP A 581 18.92 -8.65 -11.99
N ARG A 582 18.32 -8.88 -13.17
CA ARG A 582 17.13 -9.73 -13.30
C ARG A 582 17.40 -11.11 -12.67
N ASN A 583 16.44 -11.57 -11.85
CA ASN A 583 16.49 -12.84 -11.11
C ASN A 583 17.52 -12.92 -9.96
N MET A 584 18.20 -11.81 -9.62
CA MET A 584 19.12 -11.74 -8.47
C MET A 584 18.42 -11.23 -7.20
N HIS A 585 17.19 -11.71 -6.97
CA HIS A 585 16.45 -11.41 -5.74
C HIS A 585 17.18 -12.03 -4.55
N TYR A 586 17.25 -11.30 -3.43
CA TYR A 586 17.84 -11.82 -2.19
C TYR A 586 16.90 -11.64 -1.01
N LEU A 587 16.94 -12.57 -0.06
CA LEU A 587 16.09 -12.58 1.11
C LEU A 587 16.55 -11.51 2.12
N VAL A 588 15.66 -10.59 2.45
CA VAL A 588 15.88 -9.54 3.46
C VAL A 588 15.39 -10.01 4.83
N ALA A 589 14.22 -10.65 4.88
CA ALA A 589 13.62 -11.12 6.11
C ALA A 589 12.59 -12.24 5.85
N GLU A 590 12.38 -13.11 6.83
CA GLU A 590 11.30 -14.10 6.80
C GLU A 590 10.75 -14.38 8.21
N SER A 591 9.49 -14.79 8.29
CA SER A 591 8.84 -15.11 9.56
C SER A 591 8.99 -16.58 9.94
N PHE A 592 9.12 -16.86 11.23
CA PHE A 592 9.04 -18.20 11.79
C PHE A 592 8.08 -18.24 12.99
N ALA A 593 7.50 -19.40 13.26
CA ALA A 593 6.80 -19.68 14.50
C ALA A 593 7.79 -20.22 15.54
N PHE A 594 8.15 -19.41 16.53
CA PHE A 594 9.15 -19.74 17.54
C PHE A 594 8.54 -19.90 18.94
N SER A 595 9.13 -20.80 19.70
CA SER A 595 8.95 -20.98 21.14
C SER A 595 9.72 -19.93 21.95
N ASP A 596 9.39 -19.81 23.24
CA ASP A 596 10.15 -18.97 24.18
C ASP A 596 11.64 -19.36 24.25
N ARG A 597 11.97 -20.65 24.03
CA ARG A 597 13.36 -21.14 24.04
C ARG A 597 14.14 -20.58 22.85
N GLU A 598 13.55 -20.57 21.67
CA GLU A 598 14.19 -20.05 20.45
C GLU A 598 14.35 -18.53 20.52
N ILE A 599 13.38 -17.81 21.11
CA ILE A 599 13.53 -16.37 21.39
C ILE A 599 14.69 -16.10 22.34
N LYS A 600 14.83 -16.92 23.40
CA LYS A 600 15.98 -16.81 24.31
C LYS A 600 17.30 -17.08 23.58
N ALA A 601 17.33 -18.04 22.66
CA ALA A 601 18.50 -18.30 21.82
C ALA A 601 18.86 -17.09 20.95
N LEU A 602 17.89 -16.51 20.23
CA LEU A 602 18.10 -15.29 19.44
C LEU A 602 18.69 -14.14 20.29
N LYS A 603 18.11 -13.90 21.47
CA LYS A 603 18.60 -12.87 22.40
C LYS A 603 20.04 -13.13 22.82
N GLN A 604 20.37 -14.38 23.15
CA GLN A 604 21.73 -14.77 23.57
C GLN A 604 22.73 -14.62 22.42
N HIS A 605 22.39 -15.06 21.22
CA HIS A 605 23.27 -14.93 20.05
C HIS A 605 23.51 -13.47 19.68
N GLN A 606 22.48 -12.62 19.72
CA GLN A 606 22.64 -11.17 19.50
C GLN A 606 23.55 -10.51 20.55
N ILE A 607 23.42 -10.88 21.83
CA ILE A 607 24.28 -10.37 22.91
C ILE A 607 25.73 -10.84 22.73
N LYS A 608 25.93 -12.06 22.23
CA LYS A 608 27.26 -12.67 22.04
C LYS A 608 27.94 -12.25 20.74
N GLY A 609 27.26 -11.57 19.82
CA GLY A 609 27.82 -11.26 18.50
C GLY A 609 27.95 -12.50 17.59
N SER A 610 26.99 -13.42 17.66
CA SER A 610 26.95 -14.67 16.87
C SER A 610 25.57 -14.92 16.24
N LEU A 611 24.78 -13.86 16.03
CA LEU A 611 23.45 -13.97 15.46
C LEU A 611 23.52 -14.37 13.99
N SER A 612 24.43 -13.81 13.21
CA SER A 612 24.57 -14.08 11.77
C SER A 612 24.76 -15.58 11.52
N ASP A 613 25.67 -16.21 12.23
CA ASP A 613 25.94 -17.66 12.10
C ASP A 613 24.73 -18.50 12.49
N TYR A 614 24.04 -18.12 13.58
CA TYR A 614 22.81 -18.78 14.00
C TYR A 614 21.71 -18.66 12.95
N LEU A 615 21.55 -17.49 12.33
CA LEU A 615 20.56 -17.25 11.28
C LEU A 615 20.90 -17.96 9.97
N THR A 616 22.17 -18.06 9.60
CA THR A 616 22.62 -18.88 8.46
C THR A 616 22.33 -20.36 8.71
N SER A 617 22.61 -20.85 9.92
CA SER A 617 22.24 -22.21 10.32
C SER A 617 20.73 -22.43 10.31
N LEU A 618 19.95 -21.43 10.72
CA LEU A 618 18.49 -21.48 10.65
C LEU A 618 18.01 -21.62 9.21
N ILE A 619 18.57 -20.84 8.27
CA ILE A 619 18.25 -20.99 6.84
C ILE A 619 18.54 -22.40 6.36
N LYS A 620 19.74 -22.93 6.63
CA LYS A 620 20.16 -24.26 6.13
C LYS A 620 19.35 -25.41 6.72
N ASN A 621 18.97 -25.31 8.00
CA ASN A 621 18.45 -26.46 8.74
C ASN A 621 16.95 -26.43 8.96
N HIS A 622 16.31 -25.26 9.02
CA HIS A 622 14.89 -25.16 9.38
C HIS A 622 13.98 -25.46 8.18
N ASN A 623 13.02 -26.38 8.35
CA ASN A 623 12.16 -26.85 7.24
C ASN A 623 11.22 -25.76 6.68
N ASP A 624 10.90 -24.76 7.50
CA ASP A 624 10.08 -23.62 7.07
C ASP A 624 10.91 -22.49 6.43
N SER A 625 12.22 -22.65 6.22
CA SER A 625 13.02 -21.59 5.55
C SER A 625 12.70 -21.52 4.06
N VAL A 626 12.47 -20.31 3.55
CA VAL A 626 12.18 -20.08 2.13
C VAL A 626 13.36 -20.47 1.25
N LEU A 627 14.59 -20.09 1.60
CA LEU A 627 15.76 -20.42 0.76
C LEU A 627 16.05 -21.92 0.75
N LYS A 628 15.85 -22.61 1.88
CA LYS A 628 15.94 -24.08 1.92
C LYS A 628 14.91 -24.76 1.03
N SER A 629 13.73 -24.16 0.91
CA SER A 629 12.65 -24.71 0.08
C SER A 629 12.85 -24.42 -1.40
N LEU A 630 13.63 -23.38 -1.73
CA LEU A 630 14.04 -23.04 -3.09
C LEU A 630 15.26 -23.85 -3.56
N ALA A 631 16.14 -24.25 -2.64
CA ALA A 631 17.37 -24.92 -2.97
C ALA A 631 17.16 -26.40 -3.33
N GLU A 632 17.79 -26.86 -4.42
CA GLU A 632 17.82 -28.29 -4.76
C GLU A 632 18.80 -29.08 -3.88
N ASP A 633 19.91 -28.45 -3.50
CA ASP A 633 20.97 -29.03 -2.66
C ASP A 633 21.68 -27.99 -1.76
N ASN A 634 22.74 -28.42 -1.07
CA ASN A 634 23.51 -27.56 -0.17
C ASN A 634 24.41 -26.55 -0.91
N ASP A 635 24.77 -26.79 -2.17
CA ASP A 635 25.60 -25.84 -2.92
C ASP A 635 24.70 -24.71 -3.46
N ASP A 636 23.47 -25.03 -3.86
CA ASP A 636 22.45 -24.06 -4.28
C ASP A 636 22.03 -23.13 -3.14
N ILE A 637 21.84 -23.66 -1.92
CA ILE A 637 21.50 -22.79 -0.78
C ILE A 637 22.62 -21.79 -0.45
N ASP A 638 23.88 -22.17 -0.63
CA ASP A 638 25.02 -21.28 -0.45
C ASP A 638 25.07 -20.19 -1.53
N GLN A 639 24.77 -20.53 -2.78
CA GLN A 639 24.61 -19.54 -3.85
C GLN A 639 23.47 -18.56 -3.58
N LEU A 640 22.33 -19.04 -3.05
CA LEU A 640 21.20 -18.18 -2.67
C LEU A 640 21.54 -17.25 -1.50
N LEU A 641 22.32 -17.72 -0.52
CA LEU A 641 22.83 -16.91 0.59
C LEU A 641 23.78 -15.82 0.11
N ASP A 642 24.68 -16.14 -0.82
CA ASP A 642 25.68 -15.22 -1.38
C ASP A 642 25.06 -14.06 -2.17
N ARG A 643 23.80 -14.18 -2.61
CA ARG A 643 23.05 -13.07 -3.22
C ARG A 643 22.80 -11.92 -2.25
N ASN A 644 22.81 -12.14 -0.93
CA ASN A 644 22.68 -11.07 0.05
C ASN A 644 24.05 -10.42 0.31
N PRO A 645 24.32 -9.21 -0.22
CA PRO A 645 25.66 -8.61 -0.20
C PRO A 645 26.15 -8.20 1.19
N ALA A 646 25.29 -8.28 2.21
CA ALA A 646 25.58 -7.80 3.56
C ALA A 646 24.98 -8.69 4.65
N LEU A 647 24.97 -10.01 4.45
CA LEU A 647 24.66 -10.97 5.52
C LEU A 647 25.86 -11.08 6.47
N ASN A 648 25.86 -10.27 7.52
CA ASN A 648 26.91 -10.28 8.55
C ASN A 648 26.38 -9.80 9.90
N GLU A 649 27.16 -10.00 10.96
CA GLU A 649 26.76 -9.72 12.34
C GLU A 649 26.30 -8.26 12.58
N ASN A 650 26.84 -7.30 11.83
CA ASN A 650 26.46 -5.88 12.00
C ASN A 650 25.13 -5.52 11.31
N ASN A 651 24.56 -6.44 10.54
CA ASN A 651 23.42 -6.19 9.66
C ASN A 651 22.29 -7.23 9.81
N VAL A 652 22.31 -8.03 10.86
CA VAL A 652 21.23 -8.97 11.19
C VAL A 652 20.42 -8.51 12.40
N GLY A 653 19.19 -8.98 12.51
CA GLY A 653 18.30 -8.67 13.62
C GLY A 653 17.03 -9.51 13.61
N TYR A 654 16.10 -9.19 14.50
CA TYR A 654 14.81 -9.86 14.54
C TYR A 654 13.72 -8.97 15.16
N GLN A 655 12.46 -9.31 14.95
CA GLN A 655 11.30 -8.70 15.61
C GLN A 655 10.36 -9.79 16.13
N VAL A 656 9.72 -9.56 17.27
CA VAL A 656 8.86 -10.56 17.93
C VAL A 656 7.42 -10.05 18.03
N TYR A 657 6.49 -10.85 17.55
CA TYR A 657 5.05 -10.61 17.54
C TYR A 657 4.33 -11.79 18.20
N SER A 658 3.17 -11.52 18.80
CA SER A 658 2.36 -12.57 19.43
C SER A 658 1.64 -13.39 18.38
N SER A 659 1.50 -14.70 18.61
CA SER A 659 0.74 -15.63 17.76
C SER A 659 -0.14 -16.54 18.62
N HIS A 660 -1.12 -17.24 18.02
CA HIS A 660 -2.05 -18.12 18.74
C HIS A 660 -1.37 -19.28 19.48
N ALA A 661 -0.20 -19.73 19.01
CA ALA A 661 0.51 -20.91 19.54
C ALA A 661 1.94 -20.60 20.01
N GLY A 662 2.27 -19.32 20.28
CA GLY A 662 3.60 -18.89 20.67
C GLY A 662 3.93 -17.52 20.10
N HIS A 663 5.06 -17.40 19.42
CA HIS A 663 5.49 -16.13 18.85
C HIS A 663 5.74 -16.24 17.36
N ARG A 664 5.32 -15.22 16.62
CA ARG A 664 5.81 -15.00 15.28
C ARG A 664 7.05 -14.13 15.34
N VAL A 665 8.15 -14.64 14.82
CA VAL A 665 9.43 -13.93 14.79
C VAL A 665 9.78 -13.61 13.36
N LEU A 666 9.92 -12.32 13.04
CA LEU A 666 10.52 -11.89 11.78
C LEU A 666 12.04 -11.89 11.98
N VAL A 667 12.72 -12.83 11.34
CA VAL A 667 14.18 -12.85 11.25
C VAL A 667 14.62 -11.93 10.12
N ILE A 668 15.62 -11.08 10.37
CA ILE A 668 16.10 -10.06 9.43
C ILE A 668 17.56 -10.37 9.09
N TYR A 669 17.79 -10.71 7.83
CA TYR A 669 19.11 -11.04 7.26
C TYR A 669 19.82 -9.81 6.67
N ASN A 670 19.09 -8.71 6.48
CA ASN A 670 19.66 -7.44 6.02
C ASN A 670 18.91 -6.25 6.64
N THR A 671 19.40 -5.80 7.80
CA THR A 671 18.79 -4.73 8.62
C THR A 671 18.83 -3.39 7.91
N ARG A 672 19.91 -3.05 7.21
CA ARG A 672 20.02 -1.85 6.39
C ARG A 672 18.92 -1.81 5.33
N ARG A 673 18.71 -2.92 4.61
CA ARG A 673 17.68 -2.98 3.58
C ARG A 673 16.25 -2.97 4.14
N MET A 674 16.05 -3.58 5.31
CA MET A 674 14.79 -3.47 6.06
C MET A 674 14.50 -2.02 6.48
N VAL A 675 15.50 -1.28 6.96
CA VAL A 675 15.36 0.17 7.21
C VAL A 675 14.95 0.88 5.93
N ASP A 676 15.65 0.63 4.82
CA ASP A 676 15.35 1.28 3.53
C ASP A 676 13.91 1.02 3.06
N PHE A 677 13.40 -0.19 3.29
CA PHE A 677 12.01 -0.55 3.02
C PHE A 677 11.04 0.25 3.88
N ILE A 678 11.23 0.26 5.22
CA ILE A 678 10.35 0.97 6.15
C ILE A 678 10.35 2.49 5.91
N GLU A 679 11.50 3.08 5.58
CA GLU A 679 11.63 4.52 5.34
C GLU A 679 10.85 5.02 4.11
N LYS A 680 10.49 4.16 3.15
CA LYS A 680 9.63 4.55 2.02
C LYS A 680 8.30 5.15 2.47
N ARG A 681 7.78 4.76 3.63
CA ARG A 681 6.53 5.32 4.15
C ARG A 681 6.62 6.81 4.46
N GLN A 682 7.84 7.33 4.59
CA GLN A 682 8.15 8.71 4.91
C GLN A 682 8.24 9.62 3.67
N LEU A 683 8.04 9.04 2.48
CA LEU A 683 7.90 9.76 1.22
C LEU A 683 6.53 10.41 1.10
N ASN A 684 6.46 11.46 0.29
CA ASN A 684 5.23 12.17 -0.02
C ASN A 684 4.42 11.43 -1.09
N PRO A 685 3.23 10.90 -0.77
CA PRO A 685 2.39 10.23 -1.77
C PRO A 685 1.76 11.20 -2.78
N ASN A 686 1.73 12.50 -2.46
CA ASN A 686 1.12 13.55 -3.30
C ASN A 686 2.12 14.23 -4.25
N ALA A 687 3.36 13.74 -4.28
CA ALA A 687 4.36 14.25 -5.20
C ALA A 687 3.92 13.97 -6.64
N SER A 688 3.95 14.97 -7.51
CA SER A 688 3.71 14.78 -8.94
C SER A 688 4.97 14.34 -9.68
N GLY A 689 6.16 14.52 -9.11
CA GLY A 689 7.44 14.10 -9.68
C GLY A 689 8.44 13.67 -8.60
N GLU A 690 9.65 13.29 -9.01
CA GLU A 690 10.68 12.74 -8.13
C GLU A 690 11.14 13.71 -7.04
N GLU A 691 11.38 14.98 -7.40
CA GLU A 691 11.80 16.03 -6.46
C GLU A 691 10.80 16.22 -5.30
N GLY A 692 9.51 16.07 -5.59
CA GLY A 692 8.44 16.24 -4.61
C GLY A 692 8.33 15.08 -3.60
N LEU A 693 8.92 13.92 -3.89
CA LEU A 693 8.80 12.72 -3.04
C LEU A 693 9.45 12.91 -1.67
N LEU A 694 10.49 13.74 -1.59
CA LEU A 694 11.20 14.02 -0.34
C LEU A 694 10.52 15.09 0.51
N HIS A 695 9.51 15.79 0.01
CA HIS A 695 8.82 16.81 0.80
C HIS A 695 8.10 16.18 2.01
N LYS A 696 8.31 16.72 3.21
CA LYS A 696 7.65 16.21 4.42
C LYS A 696 6.17 16.58 4.45
N SER A 697 5.31 15.57 4.40
CA SER A 697 3.89 15.73 4.69
C SER A 697 3.65 16.16 6.14
N GLU A 698 2.46 16.69 6.41
CA GLU A 698 2.04 17.07 7.77
C GLU A 698 2.07 15.88 8.74
N SER A 699 1.79 14.66 8.25
CA SER A 699 1.88 13.44 9.06
C SER A 699 3.30 13.14 9.59
N LEU A 700 4.32 13.85 9.09
CA LEU A 700 5.72 13.77 9.51
C LEU A 700 6.20 15.05 10.20
N SER A 701 5.31 15.96 10.59
CA SER A 701 5.66 17.22 11.24
C SER A 701 6.43 17.05 12.55
N PHE A 702 6.33 15.90 13.20
CA PHE A 702 7.12 15.55 14.39
C PHE A 702 8.54 15.02 14.07
N ARG A 703 8.83 14.66 12.80
CA ARG A 703 10.10 14.05 12.43
C ARG A 703 11.18 15.13 12.27
N VAL A 704 11.93 15.34 13.35
CA VAL A 704 13.13 16.18 13.38
C VAL A 704 14.35 15.34 13.03
N ASP A 705 14.98 15.63 11.89
CA ASP A 705 16.25 15.02 11.46
C ASP A 705 17.38 16.05 11.61
N PRO A 706 18.26 15.92 12.62
CA PRO A 706 19.37 16.84 12.83
C PRO A 706 20.37 16.90 11.68
N LEU A 707 20.35 15.94 10.77
CA LEU A 707 21.22 15.89 9.62
C LEU A 707 20.56 16.48 8.37
N ALA A 708 19.26 16.78 8.38
CA ALA A 708 18.59 17.42 7.25
C ALA A 708 19.02 18.89 7.13
N GLN A 709 19.45 19.29 5.93
CA GLN A 709 19.74 20.71 5.66
C GLN A 709 18.47 21.56 5.67
N GLU A 710 17.40 21.01 5.10
CA GLU A 710 16.08 21.63 5.01
C GLU A 710 15.08 20.85 5.89
N PRO A 711 14.51 21.48 6.95
CA PRO A 711 13.63 20.77 7.88
C PRO A 711 12.33 20.23 7.28
N TRP A 712 11.87 20.79 6.16
CA TRP A 712 10.72 20.30 5.38
C TRP A 712 11.08 19.23 4.34
N ILE A 713 12.34 18.80 4.25
CA ILE A 713 12.78 17.71 3.36
C ILE A 713 13.17 16.47 4.18
N THR A 714 12.59 15.33 3.81
CA THR A 714 12.93 13.99 4.29
C THR A 714 14.23 13.55 3.62
N ARG A 715 15.21 13.14 4.43
CA ARG A 715 16.35 12.34 3.95
C ARG A 715 15.97 10.87 3.90
N LEU A 716 16.30 10.19 2.80
CA LEU A 716 16.13 8.74 2.64
C LEU A 716 17.43 7.98 2.90
N GLN A 717 17.32 6.76 3.45
CA GLN A 717 18.10 5.59 3.05
C GLN A 717 19.63 5.77 3.09
N GLY A 718 20.12 6.52 4.08
CA GLY A 718 21.55 6.79 4.23
C GLY A 718 22.17 7.67 3.15
N SER A 719 21.36 8.44 2.41
CA SER A 719 21.83 9.48 1.49
C SER A 719 22.89 10.33 2.19
N LYS A 720 24.03 10.57 1.54
CA LYS A 720 25.06 11.46 2.11
C LYS A 720 24.45 12.86 2.27
N ALA A 721 24.88 13.59 3.31
CA ALA A 721 24.56 15.02 3.33
C ALA A 721 25.20 15.62 2.08
N GLU A 722 24.44 16.36 1.27
CA GLU A 722 25.06 17.23 0.27
C GLU A 722 26.01 18.15 1.04
N SER A 723 27.28 18.14 0.65
CA SER A 723 28.37 18.89 1.29
C SER A 723 28.25 20.37 1.01
#